data_AF-A0A9P4IF28-F1
#
_entry.id   AF-A0A9P4IF28-F1
#
_cell.length_a   1.000
_cell.length_b   1.000
_cell.length_c   1.000
_cell.angle_alpha   90.00
_cell.angle_beta   90.00
_cell.angle_gamma   90.00
#
_symmetry.space_group_name_H-M   'P 1'
#
loop_
_entity.id
_entity.type
_entity.pdbx_description
1 polymer ?
#
loop_
_entity_poly.entity_id
_entity_poly.type
_entity_poly.pdbx_seq_one_letter_code
_entity_poly.pdbx_strand_id
1 'polypeptide(L)'
;MDNYFEENQSYRLRRLGYKYLAVTSHPYFPSPKNIALKLHLPAAFYETGPAGLLIRSVRSDVLFRHNYQLRLYNQNDGSRPKNSGFKIEDRYQYTALPTGRHIRLLRLEPGKGEDAIKCSFSTHDLSIVPQFVALSYTWGTNTPSQLISCEGASLGVTQNLWEALHHLRLEDRAPLLWIDALCIHQNDGAERNVQVSIMGEIYCAASQVIVWLGEPTDSIVSSLHLMRQLRAVAESPGRASLFVTDDPFVDSKTVSFSDGGLRLPEKHSPKWKQVEAVYWRHWWTRAWVVQELCLAREPIFTFGQWRLRAEDVLTTAAFLQESGIAAATMIDITNAVSLNNLRQMRLKGQRLILPDLLMKTRSRTSGDPRDKVYSLLGLCKEDAITVIPDYSKPTAQVYTELAVQYLSEGALDCLTAVCDPRWRAIPDLPSWAPDWSVASRVHEFLTPGDSLTTKASAESEANVHFSSNNSELRVTGMIFDSVKTICWPYLFPQIEEQILSFLPRSEDYMGSAFFKNIYGSFRLRQWERFALALKRYPLQASPPKSNQNHAKEIIYQVYLHTITAGAYPNEDLKAAYESYGKIHLLHPPDLEIAVADLKKAMAFRPWMEKACTGRRMFLTRKGYLGLAPYTTKRGDTVALLAGGKTPYVLMSAKYGKFRLRGECYIHGIMHGEAWNDESSKREICII
;
A
#
# COMPACT_ATOMS: atom_id res chain seq x y z
N MET A 1 -37.75 -35.63 5.44
CA MET A 1 -38.15 -36.35 4.22
C MET A 1 -36.87 -36.78 3.54
N ASP A 2 -36.34 -37.88 4.05
CA ASP A 2 -35.21 -38.63 3.54
C ASP A 2 -35.75 -39.67 2.53
N ASN A 3 -34.96 -40.00 1.50
CA ASN A 3 -35.16 -41.02 0.43
C ASN A 3 -35.29 -40.48 -1.00
N TYR A 4 -34.24 -39.82 -1.52
CA TYR A 4 -34.06 -39.68 -2.98
C TYR A 4 -32.57 -39.62 -3.40
N PHE A 5 -31.69 -40.33 -2.69
CA PHE A 5 -30.24 -40.37 -2.95
C PHE A 5 -29.64 -41.78 -2.82
N GLU A 6 -30.28 -42.79 -3.42
CA GLU A 6 -29.62 -44.08 -3.68
C GLU A 6 -30.06 -44.60 -5.05
N GLU A 7 -29.15 -44.51 -6.03
CA GLU A 7 -28.94 -45.48 -7.13
C GLU A 7 -28.21 -44.80 -8.30
N ASN A 8 -26.89 -45.01 -8.35
CA ASN A 8 -26.09 -45.38 -9.53
C ASN A 8 -24.61 -45.05 -9.31
N GLN A 9 -23.90 -45.96 -8.63
CA GLN A 9 -22.47 -46.15 -8.83
C GLN A 9 -22.23 -47.53 -9.43
N SER A 10 -21.64 -47.59 -10.63
CA SER A 10 -20.51 -48.48 -10.91
C SER A 10 -20.03 -48.35 -12.35
N TYR A 11 -18.86 -47.75 -12.57
CA TYR A 11 -17.83 -48.38 -13.40
C TYR A 11 -16.43 -48.00 -12.90
N ARG A 12 -15.59 -49.03 -12.82
CA ARG A 12 -14.31 -49.15 -12.11
C ARG A 12 -13.22 -48.25 -12.69
N LEU A 13 -12.38 -47.67 -11.82
CA LEU A 13 -10.91 -47.65 -11.96
C LEU A 13 -10.27 -47.41 -10.58
N ARG A 14 -9.77 -48.50 -9.96
CA ARG A 14 -8.87 -48.47 -8.80
C ARG A 14 -7.43 -48.49 -9.31
N ARG A 15 -6.65 -47.45 -9.03
CA ARG A 15 -5.22 -47.50 -8.63
C ARG A 15 -4.72 -46.06 -8.40
N LEU A 16 -3.85 -45.91 -7.40
CA LEU A 16 -3.26 -44.69 -6.82
C LEU A 16 -4.03 -44.09 -5.64
N GLY A 17 -3.72 -44.62 -4.45
CA GLY A 17 -4.29 -44.21 -3.17
C GLY A 17 -3.79 -42.85 -2.67
N TYR A 18 -4.51 -41.79 -3.06
CA TYR A 18 -4.46 -40.50 -2.37
C TYR A 18 -5.89 -40.01 -2.08
N LYS A 19 -6.25 -39.90 -0.80
CA LYS A 19 -7.50 -39.27 -0.34
C LYS A 19 -7.35 -37.75 -0.41
N TYR A 20 -7.86 -37.12 -1.46
CA TYR A 20 -8.14 -35.67 -1.47
C TYR A 20 -9.63 -35.41 -1.26
N LEU A 21 -9.92 -34.50 -0.32
CA LEU A 21 -11.25 -34.06 0.07
C LEU A 21 -12.07 -33.60 -1.15
N ALA A 22 -13.28 -34.14 -1.24
CA ALA A 22 -14.29 -33.74 -2.20
C ALA A 22 -14.58 -32.25 -2.10
N VAL A 23 -14.25 -31.50 -3.16
CA VAL A 23 -14.94 -30.26 -3.49
C VAL A 23 -16.34 -30.68 -3.93
N THR A 24 -17.35 -30.41 -3.10
CA THR A 24 -18.74 -30.69 -3.44
C THR A 24 -19.10 -29.95 -4.73
N SER A 25 -19.21 -30.69 -5.83
CA SER A 25 -19.89 -30.25 -7.04
C SER A 25 -21.35 -29.99 -6.67
N HIS A 26 -21.72 -28.73 -6.57
CA HIS A 26 -23.13 -28.33 -6.50
C HIS A 26 -23.74 -28.52 -7.91
N PRO A 27 -24.97 -29.05 -8.06
CA PRO A 27 -25.56 -29.46 -9.36
C PRO A 27 -25.70 -28.37 -10.43
N TYR A 28 -25.30 -27.13 -10.15
CA TYR A 28 -25.36 -25.98 -11.05
C TYR A 28 -23.97 -25.42 -11.42
N PHE A 29 -22.88 -26.11 -11.04
CA PHE A 29 -21.52 -25.73 -11.42
C PHE A 29 -20.84 -26.89 -12.17
N PRO A 30 -20.36 -26.67 -13.40
CA PRO A 30 -19.39 -27.59 -13.98
C PRO A 30 -18.12 -27.56 -13.13
N SER A 31 -17.54 -28.73 -12.86
CA SER A 31 -16.25 -28.81 -12.16
C SER A 31 -15.18 -28.02 -12.95
N PRO A 32 -14.11 -27.51 -12.31
CA PRO A 32 -13.00 -26.87 -13.01
C PRO A 32 -12.43 -27.73 -14.15
N LYS A 33 -12.50 -29.05 -13.97
CA LYS A 33 -12.21 -30.07 -14.98
C LYS A 33 -13.15 -29.99 -16.19
N ASN A 34 -14.46 -29.83 -15.99
CA ASN A 34 -15.44 -29.67 -17.07
C ASN A 34 -15.31 -28.34 -17.83
N ILE A 35 -14.89 -27.27 -17.17
CA ILE A 35 -14.60 -25.97 -17.82
C ILE A 35 -13.32 -26.09 -18.68
N ALA A 36 -12.27 -26.70 -18.14
CA ALA A 36 -11.02 -26.92 -18.85
C ALA A 36 -11.17 -27.87 -20.05
N LEU A 37 -11.99 -28.92 -19.92
CA LEU A 37 -12.34 -29.85 -21.00
C LEU A 37 -13.15 -29.19 -22.12
N LYS A 38 -14.12 -28.31 -21.78
CA LYS A 38 -14.89 -27.55 -22.78
C LYS A 38 -14.06 -26.51 -23.55
N LEU A 39 -12.93 -26.09 -23.01
CA LEU A 39 -12.07 -25.05 -23.57
C LEU A 39 -10.71 -25.59 -24.07
N HIS A 40 -10.53 -26.92 -24.12
CA HIS A 40 -9.30 -27.59 -24.58
C HIS A 40 -8.01 -27.11 -23.89
N LEU A 41 -8.06 -26.79 -22.59
CA LEU A 41 -6.89 -26.32 -21.84
C LEU A 41 -5.89 -27.46 -21.53
N PRO A 42 -4.58 -27.19 -21.31
CA PRO A 42 -3.55 -28.21 -21.08
C PRO A 42 -3.70 -29.02 -19.77
N ALA A 43 -3.15 -30.24 -19.74
CA ALA A 43 -3.21 -31.22 -18.64
C ALA A 43 -2.88 -30.65 -17.22
N ALA A 44 -1.99 -29.65 -17.16
CA ALA A 44 -1.56 -29.02 -15.90
C ALA A 44 -2.70 -28.26 -15.16
N PHE A 45 -3.74 -27.80 -15.87
CA PHE A 45 -4.91 -27.13 -15.27
C PHE A 45 -5.86 -28.09 -14.54
N TYR A 46 -5.83 -29.39 -14.87
CA TYR A 46 -6.75 -30.39 -14.34
C TYR A 46 -6.34 -30.94 -12.97
N GLU A 47 -5.04 -30.93 -12.64
CA GLU A 47 -4.50 -31.58 -11.44
C GLU A 47 -4.30 -30.62 -10.25
N THR A 48 -4.07 -29.33 -10.51
CA THR A 48 -3.72 -28.34 -9.46
C THR A 48 -4.75 -27.22 -9.29
N GLY A 49 -5.67 -27.08 -10.25
CA GLY A 49 -6.54 -25.90 -10.38
C GLY A 49 -5.75 -24.62 -10.65
N PRO A 50 -6.39 -23.54 -11.15
CA PRO A 50 -5.71 -22.26 -11.41
C PRO A 50 -4.95 -21.72 -10.18
N ALA A 51 -5.44 -22.02 -8.98
CA ALA A 51 -4.86 -21.61 -7.71
C ALA A 51 -3.54 -22.34 -7.34
N GLY A 52 -3.34 -23.58 -7.78
CA GLY A 52 -2.15 -24.37 -7.44
C GLY A 52 -0.91 -23.99 -8.26
N LEU A 53 -1.10 -23.61 -9.52
CA LEU A 53 -0.06 -23.01 -10.37
C LEU A 53 0.36 -21.62 -9.86
N LEU A 54 -0.59 -20.86 -9.30
CA LEU A 54 -0.41 -19.50 -8.79
C LEU A 54 0.52 -19.40 -7.56
N ILE A 55 0.53 -20.43 -6.71
CA ILE A 55 1.35 -20.44 -5.48
C ILE A 55 2.84 -20.63 -5.80
N ARG A 56 3.18 -21.24 -6.94
CA ARG A 56 4.58 -21.50 -7.31
C ARG A 56 5.20 -20.44 -8.22
N SER A 57 4.40 -19.71 -9.01
CA SER A 57 4.92 -18.76 -10.02
C SER A 57 4.90 -17.29 -9.57
N VAL A 58 4.00 -16.90 -8.65
CA VAL A 58 3.92 -15.52 -8.18
C VAL A 58 4.85 -15.34 -6.99
N ARG A 59 6.14 -15.17 -7.26
CA ARG A 59 7.01 -14.47 -6.31
C ARG A 59 6.39 -13.08 -6.03
N SER A 60 6.46 -12.70 -4.77
CA SER A 60 5.87 -11.57 -4.02
C SER A 60 5.78 -10.19 -4.67
N ASP A 61 6.31 -9.99 -5.87
CA ASP A 61 6.86 -8.73 -6.35
C ASP A 61 6.21 -8.22 -7.67
N VAL A 62 5.37 -9.02 -8.34
CA VAL A 62 4.76 -8.66 -9.65
C VAL A 62 3.37 -8.00 -9.53
N LEU A 63 2.80 -7.93 -8.33
CA LEU A 63 1.38 -7.61 -8.13
C LEU A 63 1.01 -6.13 -8.19
N PHE A 64 1.99 -5.23 -8.17
CA PHE A 64 1.75 -3.79 -8.31
C PHE A 64 2.47 -3.28 -9.55
N ARG A 65 1.73 -2.58 -10.44
CA ARG A 65 2.31 -1.84 -11.58
C ARG A 65 3.51 -0.99 -11.13
N HIS A 66 3.43 -0.42 -9.93
CA HIS A 66 4.50 0.33 -9.29
C HIS A 66 5.84 -0.45 -9.30
N ASN A 67 5.87 -1.70 -8.82
CA ASN A 67 7.09 -2.51 -8.78
C ASN A 67 7.46 -3.19 -10.10
N TYR A 68 6.48 -3.48 -10.97
CA TYR A 68 6.73 -4.12 -12.27
C TYR A 68 7.23 -3.13 -13.32
N GLN A 69 6.61 -1.96 -13.44
CA GLN A 69 7.11 -0.89 -14.31
C GLN A 69 8.39 -0.28 -13.75
N LEU A 70 8.60 -0.25 -12.41
CA LEU A 70 9.90 0.12 -11.83
C LEU A 70 10.95 -0.84 -12.36
N ARG A 71 10.71 -2.14 -12.30
CA ARG A 71 11.66 -3.13 -12.85
C ARG A 71 11.88 -3.01 -14.35
N LEU A 72 10.86 -2.70 -15.15
CA LEU A 72 11.03 -2.50 -16.59
C LEU A 72 11.79 -1.20 -16.93
N TYR A 73 11.52 -0.11 -16.21
CA TYR A 73 12.30 1.13 -16.34
C TYR A 73 13.76 0.90 -15.90
N ASN A 74 13.97 0.13 -14.84
CA ASN A 74 15.29 -0.18 -14.27
C ASN A 74 16.06 -1.27 -15.01
N GLN A 75 15.41 -2.11 -15.83
CA GLN A 75 16.12 -3.10 -16.66
C GLN A 75 16.95 -2.44 -17.77
N ASN A 76 16.62 -1.20 -18.14
CA ASN A 76 17.41 -0.40 -19.06
C ASN A 76 18.60 0.32 -18.39
N ASP A 77 18.72 0.25 -17.06
CA ASP A 77 19.82 0.85 -16.27
C ASP A 77 20.73 -0.22 -15.62
N GLY A 78 20.49 -1.50 -15.95
CA GLY A 78 21.04 -2.65 -15.26
C GLY A 78 22.22 -3.31 -15.96
N SER A 79 23.30 -2.58 -16.27
CA SER A 79 24.59 -3.26 -16.47
C SER A 79 25.20 -3.55 -15.09
N ARG A 80 25.32 -4.83 -14.72
CA ARG A 80 26.02 -5.23 -13.48
C ARG A 80 27.45 -4.69 -13.53
N PRO A 81 27.87 -3.81 -12.62
CA PRO A 81 29.28 -3.44 -12.53
C PRO A 81 30.05 -4.69 -12.13
N LYS A 82 31.12 -4.99 -12.88
CA LYS A 82 32.14 -5.94 -12.43
C LYS A 82 32.70 -5.42 -11.11
N ASN A 83 32.92 -6.31 -10.14
CA ASN A 83 33.66 -6.01 -8.92
C ASN A 83 35.06 -5.48 -9.29
N SER A 84 35.21 -4.16 -9.41
CA SER A 84 36.51 -3.50 -9.39
C SER A 84 36.87 -3.36 -7.92
N GLY A 85 37.57 -4.35 -7.39
CA GLY A 85 38.18 -4.27 -6.07
C GLY A 85 39.22 -3.15 -6.05
N PHE A 86 38.79 -1.93 -5.72
CA PHE A 86 39.71 -0.84 -5.42
C PHE A 86 40.46 -1.20 -4.14
N LYS A 87 41.76 -1.51 -4.24
CA LYS A 87 42.67 -1.44 -3.11
C LYS A 87 42.86 0.04 -2.81
N ILE A 88 42.21 0.52 -1.75
CA ILE A 88 42.35 1.90 -1.30
C ILE A 88 43.55 1.92 -0.34
N GLU A 89 44.68 2.44 -0.80
CA GLU A 89 45.72 2.95 0.08
C GLU A 89 45.17 4.23 0.74
N ASP A 90 45.34 4.37 2.06
CA ASP A 90 44.91 5.51 2.89
C ASP A 90 43.39 5.83 2.89
N ARG A 91 42.58 4.93 3.46
CA ARG A 91 41.15 5.19 3.74
C ARG A 91 40.96 6.25 4.83
N TYR A 92 40.04 7.18 4.59
CA TYR A 92 39.60 8.14 5.60
C TYR A 92 39.15 7.45 6.89
N GLN A 93 39.59 7.97 8.04
CA GLN A 93 39.25 7.48 9.37
C GLN A 93 38.36 8.49 10.08
N TYR A 94 37.17 8.05 10.51
CA TYR A 94 36.24 8.90 11.23
C TYR A 94 36.74 9.18 12.66
N THR A 95 36.64 10.44 13.07
CA THR A 95 36.83 10.85 14.46
C THR A 95 35.52 10.70 15.23
N ALA A 96 35.57 10.16 16.46
CA ALA A 96 34.38 9.97 17.27
C ALA A 96 33.68 11.31 17.57
N LEU A 97 32.35 11.32 17.52
CA LEU A 97 31.56 12.49 17.89
C LEU A 97 31.64 12.74 19.41
N PRO A 98 31.84 13.99 19.87
CA PRO A 98 32.00 14.29 21.30
C PRO A 98 30.80 13.89 22.16
N THR A 99 29.59 14.11 21.65
CA THR A 99 28.32 13.73 22.31
C THR A 99 27.32 13.25 21.28
N GLY A 100 26.24 12.62 21.74
CA GLY A 100 25.13 12.20 20.87
C GLY A 100 24.33 13.33 20.22
N ARG A 101 24.65 14.59 20.53
CA ARG A 101 24.06 15.79 19.90
C ARG A 101 24.98 16.45 18.88
N HIS A 102 26.22 15.98 18.73
CA HIS A 102 27.11 16.51 17.71
C HIS A 102 26.81 15.87 16.36
N ILE A 103 27.03 16.61 15.29
CA ILE A 103 26.95 16.15 13.90
C ILE A 103 28.23 16.53 13.16
N ARG A 104 28.58 15.75 12.14
CA ARG A 104 29.60 16.18 11.16
C ARG A 104 28.93 16.93 10.02
N LEU A 105 29.57 17.98 9.55
CA LEU A 105 29.24 18.68 8.31
C LEU A 105 30.41 18.54 7.34
N LEU A 106 30.09 18.14 6.11
CA LEU A 106 31.03 18.06 5.00
C LEU A 106 31.19 19.44 4.38
N ARG A 107 32.40 19.98 4.41
CA ARG A 107 32.79 21.17 3.64
C ARG A 107 33.26 20.70 2.28
N LEU A 108 32.48 21.01 1.24
CA LEU A 108 32.80 20.65 -0.14
C LEU A 108 33.67 21.74 -0.76
N GLU A 109 34.93 21.43 -1.09
CA GLU A 109 35.87 22.45 -1.57
C GLU A 109 35.50 22.94 -2.99
N PRO A 110 35.82 24.20 -3.32
CA PRO A 110 35.51 24.75 -4.64
C PRO A 110 36.27 24.04 -5.77
N GLY A 111 35.70 24.03 -6.96
CA GLY A 111 36.31 23.44 -8.15
C GLY A 111 35.43 23.62 -9.39
N LYS A 112 35.95 23.30 -10.57
CA LYS A 112 35.25 23.49 -11.85
C LYS A 112 35.11 22.18 -12.61
N GLY A 113 34.00 22.02 -13.32
CA GLY A 113 33.76 20.88 -14.23
C GLY A 113 34.06 19.53 -13.59
N GLU A 114 34.99 18.80 -14.19
CA GLU A 114 35.41 17.45 -13.78
C GLU A 114 36.56 17.42 -12.75
N ASP A 115 36.94 18.57 -12.17
CA ASP A 115 37.99 18.62 -11.15
C ASP A 115 37.69 17.60 -10.03
N ALA A 116 38.73 16.94 -9.50
CA ALA A 116 38.56 15.96 -8.42
C ALA A 116 37.81 16.58 -7.23
N ILE A 117 36.80 15.88 -6.72
CA ILE A 117 36.05 16.30 -5.53
C ILE A 117 36.96 16.22 -4.30
N LYS A 118 37.10 17.36 -3.62
CA LYS A 118 37.83 17.50 -2.36
C LYS A 118 36.88 17.97 -1.27
N CYS A 119 37.06 17.46 -0.06
CA CYS A 119 36.24 17.83 1.08
C CYS A 119 37.02 17.74 2.41
N SER A 120 36.42 18.31 3.46
CA SER A 120 36.86 18.17 4.85
C SER A 120 35.64 18.06 5.77
N PHE A 121 35.81 17.54 6.98
CA PHE A 121 34.72 17.46 7.95
C PHE A 121 34.92 18.46 9.08
N SER A 122 33.81 19.01 9.57
CA SER A 122 33.79 19.81 10.80
C SER A 122 32.68 19.29 11.71
N THR A 123 32.95 19.24 13.02
CA THR A 123 32.02 18.69 14.02
C THR A 123 31.38 19.82 14.81
N HIS A 124 30.05 19.80 14.95
CA HIS A 124 29.28 20.86 15.59
C HIS A 124 28.21 20.29 16.51
N ASP A 125 27.95 20.96 17.64
CA ASP A 125 26.77 20.68 18.46
C ASP A 125 25.51 21.18 17.72
N LEU A 126 24.50 20.33 17.60
CA LEU A 126 23.27 20.64 16.86
C LEU A 126 22.50 21.84 17.43
N SER A 127 22.71 22.22 18.70
CA SER A 127 22.09 23.41 19.31
C SER A 127 22.66 24.74 18.81
N ILE A 128 23.89 24.74 18.29
CA ILE A 128 24.62 25.94 17.83
C ILE A 128 25.29 25.71 16.47
N VAL A 129 24.70 24.85 15.64
CA VAL A 129 25.23 24.48 14.33
C VAL A 129 25.21 25.68 13.36
N PRO A 130 26.26 25.90 12.55
CA PRO A 130 26.25 26.92 11.50
C PRO A 130 25.19 26.60 10.42
N GLN A 131 24.86 27.56 9.56
CA GLN A 131 23.97 27.28 8.43
C GLN A 131 24.56 26.22 7.50
N PHE A 132 23.78 25.20 7.19
CA PHE A 132 24.17 24.09 6.33
C PHE A 132 23.01 23.60 5.47
N VAL A 133 23.32 22.93 4.38
CA VAL A 133 22.35 22.31 3.46
C VAL A 133 22.34 20.81 3.68
N ALA A 134 21.18 20.20 3.84
CA ALA A 134 21.07 18.74 3.89
C ALA A 134 20.80 18.17 2.50
N LEU A 135 21.42 17.04 2.17
CA LEU A 135 21.15 16.29 0.95
C LEU A 135 20.14 15.17 1.22
N SER A 136 19.14 15.06 0.35
CA SER A 136 18.13 14.02 0.32
C SER A 136 18.23 13.34 -1.04
N TYR A 137 18.78 12.13 -1.09
CA TYR A 137 19.11 11.44 -2.34
C TYR A 137 18.99 9.92 -2.21
N THR A 138 18.81 9.22 -3.33
CA THR A 138 18.78 7.75 -3.34
C THR A 138 20.20 7.19 -3.30
N TRP A 139 20.53 6.38 -2.30
CA TRP A 139 21.91 5.87 -2.16
C TRP A 139 22.41 5.05 -3.36
N GLY A 140 21.52 4.32 -4.05
CA GLY A 140 21.84 3.47 -5.20
C GLY A 140 22.36 2.09 -4.76
N THR A 141 23.30 1.51 -5.51
CA THR A 141 24.00 0.29 -5.09
C THR A 141 24.90 0.61 -3.89
N ASN A 142 24.84 -0.18 -2.81
CA ASN A 142 25.64 0.05 -1.59
C ASN A 142 27.16 -0.15 -1.77
N THR A 143 27.64 -0.26 -3.00
CA THR A 143 29.04 -0.47 -3.34
C THR A 143 29.63 0.85 -3.85
N PRO A 144 30.63 1.43 -3.15
CA PRO A 144 31.36 2.58 -3.65
C PRO A 144 31.93 2.29 -5.04
N SER A 145 31.74 3.23 -5.96
CA SER A 145 32.22 3.13 -7.35
C SER A 145 33.14 4.28 -7.74
N GLN A 146 33.20 5.33 -6.92
CA GLN A 146 34.03 6.52 -7.10
C GLN A 146 34.80 6.82 -5.81
N LEU A 147 35.93 7.52 -5.93
CA LEU A 147 36.74 7.99 -4.81
C LEU A 147 36.80 9.51 -4.82
N ILE A 148 36.62 10.11 -3.65
CA ILE A 148 36.83 11.55 -3.41
C ILE A 148 37.94 11.74 -2.38
N SER A 149 38.59 12.91 -2.39
CA SER A 149 39.64 13.23 -1.43
C SER A 149 39.04 13.91 -0.21
N CYS A 150 39.29 13.38 0.98
CA CYS A 150 38.89 13.95 2.26
C CYS A 150 40.13 14.13 3.14
N GLU A 151 40.54 15.38 3.37
CA GLU A 151 41.71 15.70 4.22
C GLU A 151 42.99 14.98 3.79
N GLY A 152 43.17 14.77 2.48
CA GLY A 152 44.31 14.04 1.91
C GLY A 152 44.14 12.50 1.85
N ALA A 153 43.14 11.95 2.54
CA ALA A 153 42.79 10.53 2.49
C ALA A 153 41.69 10.23 1.45
N SER A 154 41.51 8.97 1.11
CA SER A 154 40.50 8.51 0.16
C SER A 154 39.18 8.15 0.85
N LEU A 155 38.07 8.68 0.35
CA LEU A 155 36.71 8.37 0.80
C LEU A 155 35.88 7.82 -0.38
N GLY A 156 35.30 6.63 -0.21
CA GLY A 156 34.51 5.98 -1.25
C GLY A 156 33.06 6.46 -1.28
N VAL A 157 32.56 6.79 -2.47
CA VAL A 157 31.18 7.21 -2.71
C VAL A 157 30.54 6.44 -3.86
N THR A 158 29.22 6.39 -3.90
CA THR A 158 28.48 5.80 -5.02
C THR A 158 28.44 6.77 -6.20
N GLN A 159 28.23 6.27 -7.42
CA GLN A 159 28.11 7.09 -8.63
C GLN A 159 27.08 8.21 -8.46
N ASN A 160 25.88 7.88 -7.95
CA ASN A 160 24.81 8.86 -7.77
C ASN A 160 25.17 9.98 -6.76
N LEU A 161 25.93 9.65 -5.70
CA LEU A 161 26.40 10.67 -4.76
C LEU A 161 27.51 11.53 -5.37
N TRP A 162 28.41 10.93 -6.15
CA TRP A 162 29.47 11.64 -6.85
C TRP A 162 28.90 12.68 -7.84
N GLU A 163 27.89 12.30 -8.63
CA GLU A 163 27.16 13.20 -9.52
C GLU A 163 26.50 14.34 -8.73
N ALA A 164 25.79 14.02 -7.65
CA ALA A 164 25.18 15.03 -6.79
C ALA A 164 26.21 16.02 -6.24
N LEU A 165 27.37 15.54 -5.77
CA LEU A 165 28.44 16.40 -5.26
C LEU A 165 28.98 17.37 -6.33
N HIS A 166 29.09 16.95 -7.59
CA HIS A 166 29.48 17.85 -8.68
C HIS A 166 28.47 18.97 -8.92
N HIS A 167 27.17 18.68 -8.90
CA HIS A 167 26.11 19.70 -9.05
C HIS A 167 25.94 20.61 -7.83
N LEU A 168 26.39 20.14 -6.66
CA LEU A 168 26.37 20.90 -5.41
C LEU A 168 27.63 21.75 -5.21
N ARG A 169 28.74 21.37 -5.86
CA ARG A 169 30.00 22.11 -5.81
C ARG A 169 29.84 23.47 -6.45
N LEU A 170 30.41 24.50 -5.80
CA LEU A 170 30.43 25.87 -6.30
C LEU A 170 31.86 26.25 -6.68
N GLU A 171 32.02 27.16 -7.63
CA GLU A 171 33.35 27.51 -8.14
C GLU A 171 34.13 28.42 -7.19
N ASP A 172 33.44 29.21 -6.37
CA ASP A 172 33.99 30.33 -5.60
C ASP A 172 33.89 30.16 -4.08
N ARG A 173 33.10 29.19 -3.60
CA ARG A 173 32.87 28.98 -2.16
C ARG A 173 32.64 27.52 -1.82
N ALA A 174 32.94 27.18 -0.57
CA ALA A 174 32.82 25.82 -0.05
C ALA A 174 31.53 25.65 0.76
N PRO A 175 30.43 25.11 0.19
CA PRO A 175 29.20 24.91 0.95
C PRO A 175 29.39 23.87 2.06
N LEU A 176 28.71 24.08 3.18
CA LEU A 176 28.56 23.09 4.26
C LEU A 176 27.35 22.21 3.98
N LEU A 177 27.60 20.92 3.86
CA LEU A 177 26.62 19.90 3.52
C LEU A 177 26.47 18.89 4.66
N TRP A 178 25.24 18.46 4.93
CA TRP A 178 24.97 17.26 5.69
C TRP A 178 24.47 16.17 4.76
N ILE A 179 25.20 15.06 4.71
CA ILE A 179 24.92 13.92 3.83
C ILE A 179 25.00 12.68 4.72
N ASP A 180 23.87 12.05 5.00
CA ASP A 180 23.76 10.90 5.92
C ASP A 180 24.82 9.80 5.67
N ALA A 181 25.05 9.42 4.42
CA ALA A 181 26.01 8.39 4.04
C ALA A 181 27.48 8.74 4.38
N LEU A 182 27.81 10.03 4.54
CA LEU A 182 29.18 10.50 4.79
C LEU A 182 29.35 11.16 6.16
N CYS A 183 28.33 11.86 6.66
CA CYS A 183 28.41 12.58 7.92
C CYS A 183 28.19 11.67 9.13
N ILE A 184 27.59 10.49 8.92
CA ILE A 184 27.42 9.42 9.90
C ILE A 184 28.44 8.32 9.59
N HIS A 185 29.16 7.85 10.61
CA HIS A 185 30.03 6.71 10.51
C HIS A 185 29.18 5.42 10.42
N GLN A 186 28.84 5.03 9.20
CA GLN A 186 27.87 3.95 8.92
C GLN A 186 28.25 2.57 9.48
N ASN A 187 29.54 2.34 9.76
CA ASN A 187 30.06 1.09 10.31
C ASN A 187 30.15 1.09 11.85
N ASP A 188 29.93 2.25 12.50
CA ASP A 188 29.79 2.34 13.95
C ASP A 188 28.30 2.30 14.31
N GLY A 189 27.86 1.16 14.86
CA GLY A 189 26.47 0.96 15.24
C GLY A 189 25.99 1.90 16.34
N ALA A 190 26.87 2.26 17.29
CA ALA A 190 26.51 3.17 18.38
C ALA A 190 26.29 4.58 17.84
N GLU A 191 27.22 5.06 17.00
CA GLU A 191 27.06 6.35 16.33
C GLU A 191 25.83 6.36 15.42
N ARG A 192 25.65 5.34 14.57
CA ARG A 192 24.52 5.27 13.64
C ARG A 192 23.18 5.31 14.37
N ASN A 193 23.00 4.51 15.42
CA ASN A 193 21.77 4.49 16.21
C ASN A 193 21.44 5.89 16.76
N VAL A 194 22.45 6.56 17.33
CA VAL A 194 22.30 7.91 17.91
C VAL A 194 22.00 8.96 16.83
N GLN A 195 22.75 8.98 15.74
CA GLN A 195 22.54 9.94 14.65
C GLN A 195 21.17 9.75 14.00
N VAL A 196 20.72 8.51 13.78
CA VAL A 196 19.38 8.22 13.25
C VAL A 196 18.28 8.74 14.19
N SER A 197 18.46 8.64 15.50
CA SER A 197 17.50 9.17 16.48
C SER A 197 17.33 10.69 16.42
N ILE A 198 18.38 11.42 16.00
CA ILE A 198 18.35 12.90 15.88
C ILE A 198 18.20 13.39 14.44
N MET A 199 18.15 12.52 13.41
CA MET A 199 18.03 12.91 12.01
C MET A 199 16.87 13.87 11.75
N GLY A 200 15.78 13.74 12.51
CA GLY A 200 14.65 14.65 12.38
C GLY A 200 15.02 16.11 12.72
N GLU A 201 15.81 16.30 13.77
CA GLU A 201 16.31 17.62 14.16
C GLU A 201 17.28 18.17 13.13
N ILE A 202 18.11 17.32 12.53
CA ILE A 202 19.08 17.72 11.51
C ILE A 202 18.34 18.28 10.28
N TYR A 203 17.36 17.55 9.74
CA TYR A 203 16.57 18.04 8.59
C TYR A 203 15.73 19.28 8.93
N CYS A 204 15.30 19.43 10.19
CA CYS A 204 14.60 20.62 10.65
C CYS A 204 15.53 21.84 10.80
N ALA A 205 16.79 21.62 11.18
CA ALA A 205 17.80 22.66 11.40
C ALA A 205 18.48 23.12 10.10
N ALA A 206 18.51 22.27 9.07
CA ALA A 206 19.08 22.60 7.77
C ALA A 206 18.40 23.85 7.17
N SER A 207 19.21 24.76 6.62
CA SER A 207 18.67 25.97 5.97
C SER A 207 17.87 25.61 4.71
N GLN A 208 18.35 24.60 3.98
CA GLN A 208 17.71 24.02 2.81
C GLN A 208 17.88 22.51 2.80
N VAL A 209 16.94 21.80 2.17
CA VAL A 209 17.07 20.38 1.87
C VAL A 209 17.05 20.21 0.36
N ILE A 210 18.17 19.78 -0.20
CA ILE A 210 18.28 19.51 -1.63
C ILE A 210 17.83 18.07 -1.89
N VAL A 211 16.76 17.92 -2.66
CA VAL A 211 16.26 16.64 -3.14
C VAL A 211 16.91 16.32 -4.48
N TRP A 212 17.89 15.42 -4.48
CA TRP A 212 18.58 14.98 -5.68
C TRP A 212 17.84 13.81 -6.35
N LEU A 213 17.30 14.08 -7.54
CA LEU A 213 16.53 13.13 -8.35
C LEU A 213 17.39 12.38 -9.39
N GLY A 214 18.70 12.68 -9.48
CA GLY A 214 19.62 12.10 -10.46
C GLY A 214 19.79 12.94 -11.72
N GLU A 215 20.54 12.41 -12.68
CA GLU A 215 20.72 13.02 -14.00
C GLU A 215 19.47 12.89 -14.90
N PRO A 216 19.24 13.87 -15.80
CA PRO A 216 18.16 13.83 -16.76
C PRO A 216 18.42 12.83 -17.88
N THR A 217 17.34 12.24 -18.37
CA THR A 217 17.34 11.57 -19.67
C THR A 217 17.13 12.61 -20.79
N ASP A 218 17.51 12.26 -22.03
CA ASP A 218 17.62 13.15 -23.20
C ASP A 218 16.39 14.05 -23.53
N SER A 219 15.22 13.85 -22.91
CA SER A 219 14.01 14.64 -23.17
C SER A 219 13.39 15.37 -21.96
N ILE A 220 14.16 15.73 -20.92
CA ILE A 220 13.55 16.35 -19.72
C ILE A 220 13.17 17.83 -19.87
N VAL A 221 13.86 18.62 -20.71
CA VAL A 221 13.70 20.10 -20.71
C VAL A 221 12.26 20.51 -21.01
N SER A 222 11.60 19.79 -21.93
CA SER A 222 10.18 20.00 -22.26
C SER A 222 9.23 19.69 -21.09
N SER A 223 9.57 18.78 -20.19
CA SER A 223 8.76 18.49 -18.99
C SER A 223 8.82 19.62 -17.97
N LEU A 224 9.98 20.25 -17.77
CA LEU A 224 10.16 21.33 -16.81
C LEU A 224 9.33 22.56 -17.20
N HIS A 225 9.31 22.89 -18.50
CA HIS A 225 8.46 23.95 -19.01
C HIS A 225 6.97 23.63 -18.80
N LEU A 226 6.55 22.40 -19.11
CA LEU A 226 5.17 21.96 -18.90
C LEU A 226 4.78 21.98 -17.41
N MET A 227 5.66 21.55 -16.49
CA MET A 227 5.38 21.61 -15.05
C MET A 227 5.18 23.04 -14.56
N ARG A 228 6.00 24.00 -15.02
CA ARG A 228 5.82 25.42 -14.69
C ARG A 228 4.50 25.98 -15.26
N GLN A 229 4.14 25.57 -16.47
CA GLN A 229 2.84 25.92 -17.07
C GLN A 229 1.67 25.35 -16.25
N LEU A 230 1.73 24.07 -15.88
CA LEU A 230 0.73 23.41 -15.05
C LEU A 230 0.58 24.09 -13.68
N ARG A 231 1.69 24.49 -13.06
CA ARG A 231 1.65 25.26 -11.82
C ARG A 231 0.96 26.62 -12.00
N ALA A 232 1.29 27.36 -13.05
CA ALA A 232 0.64 28.64 -13.32
C ALA A 232 -0.88 28.50 -13.50
N VAL A 233 -1.33 27.38 -14.09
CA VAL A 233 -2.77 27.04 -14.16
C VAL A 233 -3.33 26.69 -12.79
N ALA A 234 -2.61 25.91 -11.99
CA ALA A 234 -3.05 25.50 -10.66
C ALA A 234 -3.28 26.70 -9.71
N GLU A 235 -2.53 27.78 -9.91
CA GLU A 235 -2.61 29.03 -9.15
C GLU A 235 -3.62 30.03 -9.75
N SER A 236 -4.23 29.75 -10.91
CA SER A 236 -5.15 30.69 -11.56
C SER A 236 -6.53 30.70 -10.88
N PRO A 237 -7.19 31.87 -10.79
CA PRO A 237 -8.52 31.99 -10.18
C PRO A 237 -9.63 31.17 -10.90
N GLY A 238 -9.45 30.87 -12.20
CA GLY A 238 -10.42 30.14 -13.04
C GLY A 238 -10.36 28.61 -12.93
N ARG A 239 -9.48 28.05 -12.09
CA ARG A 239 -9.22 26.60 -11.98
C ARG A 239 -10.43 25.73 -11.65
N ALA A 240 -11.49 26.31 -11.05
CA ALA A 240 -12.71 25.58 -10.70
C ALA A 240 -13.52 25.06 -11.91
N SER A 241 -13.19 25.50 -13.13
CA SER A 241 -13.81 25.03 -14.37
C SER A 241 -13.10 23.82 -15.00
N LEU A 242 -12.03 23.31 -14.37
CA LEU A 242 -11.14 22.28 -14.93
C LEU A 242 -11.51 20.88 -14.44
N PHE A 243 -12.49 20.28 -15.09
CA PHE A 243 -12.78 18.86 -14.92
C PHE A 243 -12.61 18.16 -16.27
N VAL A 244 -11.71 17.17 -16.33
CA VAL A 244 -11.72 16.23 -17.45
C VAL A 244 -13.02 15.43 -17.34
N THR A 245 -13.95 15.63 -18.26
CA THR A 245 -15.13 14.78 -18.35
C THR A 245 -14.69 13.43 -18.90
N ASP A 246 -14.73 12.39 -18.04
CA ASP A 246 -14.64 11.00 -18.47
C ASP A 246 -15.92 10.62 -19.23
N ASP A 247 -16.07 11.14 -20.46
CA ASP A 247 -17.05 10.61 -21.39
C ASP A 247 -16.39 9.53 -22.26
N PRO A 248 -16.63 8.23 -21.97
CA PRO A 248 -16.03 7.13 -22.72
C PRO A 248 -16.54 7.02 -24.17
N PHE A 249 -17.58 7.76 -24.55
CA PHE A 249 -18.10 7.83 -25.92
C PHE A 249 -17.63 9.06 -26.69
N VAL A 250 -17.03 10.04 -26.00
CA VAL A 250 -16.40 11.17 -26.66
C VAL A 250 -14.91 10.83 -26.78
N ASP A 251 -14.47 10.49 -28.00
CA ASP A 251 -13.07 10.53 -28.41
C ASP A 251 -12.60 12.01 -28.44
N SER A 252 -12.69 12.66 -27.28
CA SER A 252 -12.30 14.05 -27.09
C SER A 252 -10.77 14.04 -27.05
N LYS A 253 -10.18 14.15 -28.25
CA LYS A 253 -8.75 14.35 -28.51
C LYS A 253 -8.15 15.53 -27.74
N THR A 254 -8.98 16.38 -27.14
CA THR A 254 -8.57 17.62 -26.49
C THR A 254 -8.93 17.64 -25.01
N VAL A 255 -7.92 17.72 -24.15
CA VAL A 255 -8.07 18.42 -22.87
C VAL A 255 -8.18 19.91 -23.26
N SER A 256 -9.36 20.39 -23.64
CA SER A 256 -9.55 21.78 -24.08
C SER A 256 -9.87 22.67 -22.89
N PHE A 257 -9.04 23.69 -22.70
CA PHE A 257 -9.15 24.71 -21.66
C PHE A 257 -9.92 25.89 -22.25
N SER A 258 -11.00 26.31 -21.60
CA SER A 258 -11.70 27.55 -21.92
C SER A 258 -11.47 28.58 -20.82
N ASP A 259 -10.21 28.89 -20.51
CA ASP A 259 -9.87 30.12 -19.79
C ASP A 259 -8.45 30.59 -20.14
N GLY A 260 -8.33 31.73 -20.82
CA GLY A 260 -7.09 32.52 -20.85
C GLY A 260 -5.94 32.13 -21.80
N GLY A 261 -6.12 31.25 -22.79
CA GLY A 261 -5.17 31.09 -23.91
C GLY A 261 -4.01 30.09 -23.72
N LEU A 262 -3.97 29.34 -22.61
CA LEU A 262 -2.97 28.29 -22.43
C LEU A 262 -3.45 26.94 -23.01
N ARG A 263 -2.69 26.39 -23.97
CA ARG A 263 -2.95 25.06 -24.55
C ARG A 263 -2.12 23.99 -23.84
N LEU A 264 -2.75 23.17 -22.99
CA LEU A 264 -2.09 21.96 -22.49
C LEU A 264 -1.91 20.93 -23.61
N PRO A 265 -0.98 19.97 -23.45
CA PRO A 265 -0.82 18.88 -24.41
C PRO A 265 -2.08 18.01 -24.51
N GLU A 266 -2.32 17.46 -25.70
CA GLU A 266 -3.36 16.45 -25.93
C GLU A 266 -3.20 15.23 -25.02
N LYS A 267 -4.29 14.50 -24.76
CA LYS A 267 -4.34 13.35 -23.83
C LYS A 267 -3.23 12.32 -24.07
N HIS A 268 -2.93 12.03 -25.33
CA HIS A 268 -1.93 11.03 -25.74
C HIS A 268 -0.55 11.62 -26.03
N SER A 269 -0.33 12.90 -25.70
CA SER A 269 0.97 13.54 -25.93
C SER A 269 2.08 12.87 -25.13
N PRO A 270 3.25 12.59 -25.75
CA PRO A 270 4.39 12.02 -25.02
C PRO A 270 4.94 12.94 -23.93
N LYS A 271 4.60 14.24 -23.95
CA LYS A 271 4.98 15.21 -22.91
C LYS A 271 4.49 14.80 -21.52
N TRP A 272 3.35 14.12 -21.42
CA TRP A 272 2.82 13.58 -20.16
C TRP A 272 3.75 12.53 -19.54
N LYS A 273 4.34 11.65 -20.37
CA LYS A 273 5.34 10.68 -19.91
C LYS A 273 6.65 11.33 -19.45
N GLN A 274 6.98 12.51 -19.99
CA GLN A 274 8.14 13.26 -19.52
C GLN A 274 7.89 13.89 -18.14
N VAL A 275 6.68 14.39 -17.88
CA VAL A 275 6.27 14.84 -16.54
C VAL A 275 6.27 13.67 -15.55
N GLU A 276 5.74 12.51 -15.98
CA GLU A 276 5.77 11.27 -15.19
C GLU A 276 7.19 10.89 -14.76
N ALA A 277 8.20 11.08 -15.62
CA ALA A 277 9.60 10.73 -15.34
C ALA A 277 10.21 11.46 -14.13
N VAL A 278 9.64 12.60 -13.72
CA VAL A 278 10.02 13.29 -12.48
C VAL A 278 9.48 12.55 -11.26
N TYR A 279 8.22 12.12 -11.31
CA TYR A 279 7.51 11.45 -10.20
C TYR A 279 7.82 9.95 -10.07
N TRP A 280 8.43 9.36 -11.10
CA TRP A 280 8.84 7.95 -11.12
C TRP A 280 10.26 7.69 -10.63
N ARG A 281 10.96 8.72 -10.15
CA ARG A 281 12.30 8.55 -9.57
C ARG A 281 12.23 7.75 -8.28
N HIS A 282 13.21 6.86 -8.08
CA HIS A 282 13.31 5.98 -6.90
C HIS A 282 13.16 6.71 -5.58
N TRP A 283 13.64 7.95 -5.52
CA TRP A 283 13.51 8.84 -4.37
C TRP A 283 12.09 8.87 -3.80
N TRP A 284 11.06 9.05 -4.65
CA TRP A 284 9.66 9.18 -4.23
C TRP A 284 9.12 7.98 -3.46
N THR A 285 9.70 6.80 -3.68
CA THR A 285 9.23 5.55 -3.10
C THR A 285 9.80 5.29 -1.72
N ARG A 286 10.91 5.92 -1.33
CA ARG A 286 11.64 5.56 -0.10
C ARG A 286 10.85 5.95 1.15
N ALA A 287 11.10 5.26 2.26
CA ALA A 287 10.49 5.59 3.55
C ALA A 287 11.11 6.87 4.14
N TRP A 288 12.45 6.98 4.10
CA TRP A 288 13.20 8.13 4.64
C TRP A 288 12.74 9.49 4.12
N VAL A 289 12.37 9.58 2.83
CA VAL A 289 12.00 10.87 2.22
C VAL A 289 10.77 11.52 2.84
N VAL A 290 9.96 10.76 3.59
CA VAL A 290 8.83 11.31 4.35
C VAL A 290 9.36 12.33 5.35
N GLN A 291 10.35 11.96 6.16
CA GLN A 291 10.97 12.85 7.12
C GLN A 291 11.80 13.93 6.43
N GLU A 292 12.61 13.55 5.43
CA GLU A 292 13.51 14.48 4.72
C GLU A 292 12.72 15.63 4.06
N LEU A 293 11.58 15.33 3.44
CA LEU A 293 10.74 16.34 2.79
C LEU A 293 9.80 17.05 3.77
N CYS A 294 9.16 16.35 4.70
CA CYS A 294 8.17 16.98 5.58
C CYS A 294 8.82 17.89 6.62
N LEU A 295 10.03 17.56 7.11
CA LEU A 295 10.75 18.39 8.07
C LEU A 295 11.50 19.56 7.43
N ALA A 296 11.76 19.50 6.12
CA ALA A 296 12.49 20.55 5.41
C ALA A 296 11.81 21.91 5.53
N ARG A 297 12.56 22.92 5.96
CA ARG A 297 12.12 24.32 5.90
C ARG A 297 11.95 24.79 4.45
N GLU A 298 12.99 24.59 3.63
CA GLU A 298 13.02 24.96 2.21
C GLU A 298 13.53 23.77 1.37
N PRO A 299 12.62 22.93 0.83
CA PRO A 299 13.00 21.84 -0.06
C PRO A 299 13.20 22.35 -1.49
N ILE A 300 14.31 21.95 -2.12
CA ILE A 300 14.64 22.26 -3.51
C ILE A 300 14.86 20.96 -4.27
N PHE A 301 14.06 20.71 -5.30
CA PHE A 301 14.23 19.54 -6.16
C PHE A 301 15.28 19.84 -7.23
N THR A 302 16.29 19.00 -7.30
CA THR A 302 17.40 19.10 -8.25
C THR A 302 17.41 17.89 -9.16
N PHE A 303 17.56 18.15 -10.45
CA PHE A 303 17.57 17.13 -11.49
C PHE A 303 18.59 17.48 -12.55
N GLY A 304 19.77 16.87 -12.47
CA GLY A 304 21.00 17.41 -13.05
C GLY A 304 21.20 18.87 -12.64
N GLN A 305 21.51 19.71 -13.61
CA GLN A 305 21.69 21.16 -13.44
C GLN A 305 20.39 21.94 -13.11
N TRP A 306 19.21 21.32 -13.25
CA TRP A 306 17.94 22.01 -13.10
C TRP A 306 17.50 22.05 -11.64
N ARG A 307 17.11 23.23 -11.16
CA ARG A 307 16.55 23.42 -9.82
C ARG A 307 15.08 23.84 -9.91
N LEU A 308 14.24 23.15 -9.16
CA LEU A 308 12.80 23.38 -9.04
C LEU A 308 12.46 23.64 -7.57
N ARG A 309 11.56 24.60 -7.33
CA ARG A 309 11.03 24.78 -5.98
C ARG A 309 10.08 23.64 -5.64
N ALA A 310 9.90 23.35 -4.35
CA ALA A 310 8.97 22.32 -3.93
C ALA A 310 7.54 22.55 -4.46
N GLU A 311 7.11 23.82 -4.56
CA GLU A 311 5.79 24.19 -5.10
C GLU A 311 5.65 23.83 -6.59
N ASP A 312 6.72 23.96 -7.39
CA ASP A 312 6.70 23.59 -8.81
C ASP A 312 6.39 22.10 -9.00
N VAL A 313 6.80 21.26 -8.05
CA VAL A 313 6.65 19.81 -8.12
C VAL A 313 5.38 19.34 -7.39
N LEU A 314 5.20 19.75 -6.15
CA LEU A 314 4.12 19.24 -5.28
C LEU A 314 2.75 19.83 -5.65
N THR A 315 2.67 21.13 -5.98
CA THR A 315 1.42 21.76 -6.42
C THR A 315 0.98 21.22 -7.77
N THR A 316 1.92 20.97 -8.68
CA THR A 316 1.64 20.33 -9.97
C THR A 316 1.04 18.94 -9.77
N ALA A 317 1.61 18.11 -8.89
CA ALA A 317 1.05 16.79 -8.58
C ALA A 317 -0.38 16.90 -8.02
N ALA A 318 -0.61 17.78 -7.04
CA ALA A 318 -1.94 17.99 -6.47
C ALA A 318 -2.96 18.41 -7.55
N PHE A 319 -2.61 19.38 -8.39
CA PHE A 319 -3.45 19.85 -9.49
C PHE A 319 -3.77 18.74 -10.50
N LEU A 320 -2.78 17.95 -10.90
CA LEU A 320 -2.99 16.82 -11.82
C LEU A 320 -3.96 15.78 -11.24
N GLN A 321 -3.94 15.57 -9.92
CA GLN A 321 -4.87 14.69 -9.23
C GLN A 321 -6.29 15.28 -9.16
N GLU A 322 -6.42 16.54 -8.75
CA GLU A 322 -7.69 17.22 -8.52
C GLU A 322 -8.46 17.48 -9.82
N SER A 323 -7.75 17.81 -10.91
CA SER A 323 -8.35 18.08 -12.23
C SER A 323 -8.78 16.81 -13.00
N GLY A 324 -8.39 15.62 -12.52
CA GLY A 324 -8.59 14.35 -13.22
C GLY A 324 -7.60 14.08 -14.37
N ILE A 325 -6.68 15.01 -14.67
CA ILE A 325 -5.69 14.85 -15.74
C ILE A 325 -4.81 13.62 -15.51
N ALA A 326 -4.39 13.35 -14.27
CA ALA A 326 -3.58 12.16 -13.96
C ALA A 326 -4.30 10.85 -14.36
N ALA A 327 -5.60 10.75 -14.08
CA ALA A 327 -6.41 9.61 -14.47
C ALA A 327 -6.57 9.52 -15.99
N ALA A 328 -6.89 10.65 -16.65
CA ALA A 328 -7.10 10.70 -18.09
C ALA A 328 -5.83 10.38 -18.91
N THR A 329 -4.67 10.80 -18.42
CA THR A 329 -3.36 10.64 -19.09
C THR A 329 -2.60 9.40 -18.62
N MET A 330 -3.10 8.71 -17.58
CA MET A 330 -2.47 7.54 -16.97
C MET A 330 -1.06 7.81 -16.44
N ILE A 331 -0.84 9.01 -15.89
CA ILE A 331 0.40 9.37 -15.17
C ILE A 331 0.26 8.94 -13.71
N ASP A 332 1.25 8.24 -13.17
CA ASP A 332 1.31 7.94 -11.74
C ASP A 332 2.05 9.04 -10.96
N ILE A 333 1.29 9.75 -10.13
CA ILE A 333 1.75 10.81 -9.22
C ILE A 333 1.52 10.44 -7.75
N THR A 334 1.16 9.19 -7.48
CA THR A 334 0.59 8.75 -6.18
C THR A 334 1.51 9.08 -5.00
N ASN A 335 2.82 8.81 -5.15
CA ASN A 335 3.79 9.06 -4.08
C ASN A 335 4.00 10.54 -3.79
N ALA A 336 3.95 11.38 -4.83
CA ALA A 336 4.12 12.83 -4.72
C ALA A 336 2.90 13.47 -4.04
N VAL A 337 1.69 13.06 -4.43
CA VAL A 337 0.45 13.48 -3.76
C VAL A 337 0.44 13.03 -2.29
N SER A 338 0.80 11.78 -2.03
CA SER A 338 0.91 11.24 -0.66
C SER A 338 1.89 12.03 0.21
N LEU A 339 3.09 12.33 -0.29
CA LEU A 339 4.07 13.16 0.43
C LEU A 339 3.57 14.59 0.63
N ASN A 340 2.98 15.20 -0.40
CA ASN A 340 2.44 16.54 -0.30
C ASN A 340 1.37 16.60 0.79
N ASN A 341 0.44 15.65 0.84
CA ASN A 341 -0.60 15.59 1.86
C ASN A 341 0.01 15.55 3.27
N LEU A 342 1.00 14.67 3.53
CA LEU A 342 1.69 14.60 4.82
C LEU A 342 2.40 15.92 5.18
N ARG A 343 3.08 16.53 4.22
CA ARG A 343 3.73 17.84 4.41
C ARG A 343 2.71 18.93 4.73
N GLN A 344 1.59 18.99 4.01
CA GLN A 344 0.52 19.96 4.26
C GLN A 344 -0.12 19.78 5.63
N MET A 345 -0.35 18.54 6.09
CA MET A 345 -0.85 18.26 7.43
C MET A 345 0.10 18.86 8.49
N ARG A 346 1.40 18.61 8.36
CA ARG A 346 2.42 19.18 9.25
C ARG A 346 2.47 20.70 9.20
N LEU A 347 2.49 21.31 8.01
CA LEU A 347 2.53 22.77 7.85
C LEU A 347 1.31 23.46 8.45
N LYS A 348 0.15 22.78 8.49
CA LYS A 348 -1.06 23.24 9.16
C LYS A 348 -1.06 23.00 10.68
N GLY A 349 0.05 22.51 11.25
CA GLY A 349 0.16 22.21 12.68
C GLY A 349 -0.66 21.00 13.13
N GLN A 350 -1.08 20.12 12.21
CA GLN A 350 -1.77 18.90 12.60
C GLN A 350 -0.80 17.93 13.30
N ARG A 351 -1.25 17.36 14.41
CA ARG A 351 -0.48 16.33 15.14
C ARG A 351 -0.40 15.07 14.28
N LEU A 352 0.82 14.64 14.00
CA LEU A 352 1.10 13.38 13.29
C LEU A 352 1.47 12.31 14.31
N ILE A 353 0.70 11.23 14.34
CA ILE A 353 0.95 10.08 15.22
C ILE A 353 1.49 8.90 14.41
N LEU A 354 2.38 8.11 15.02
CA LEU A 354 3.08 7.03 14.35
C LEU A 354 2.17 5.94 13.75
N PRO A 355 1.04 5.52 14.37
CA PRO A 355 0.15 4.54 13.75
C PRO A 355 -0.39 4.99 12.38
N ASP A 356 -0.81 6.26 12.29
CA ASP A 356 -1.34 6.83 11.06
C ASP A 356 -0.24 6.97 10.00
N LEU A 357 0.94 7.44 10.40
CA LEU A 357 2.08 7.53 9.50
C LEU A 357 2.47 6.14 8.96
N LEU A 358 2.52 5.11 9.80
CA LEU A 358 2.82 3.74 9.38
C LEU A 358 1.80 3.21 8.35
N MET A 359 0.51 3.51 8.52
CA MET A 359 -0.51 3.19 7.51
C MET A 359 -0.28 3.96 6.21
N LYS A 360 -0.26 5.30 6.28
CA LYS A 360 -0.18 6.19 5.12
C LYS A 360 1.11 6.01 4.31
N THR A 361 2.17 5.49 4.94
CA THR A 361 3.49 5.31 4.32
C THR A 361 3.84 3.84 4.06
N ARG A 362 2.94 2.89 4.33
CA ARG A 362 3.23 1.44 4.28
C ARG A 362 3.77 0.96 2.94
N SER A 363 3.30 1.54 1.82
CA SER A 363 3.73 1.20 0.46
C SER A 363 5.15 1.66 0.13
N ARG A 364 5.75 2.53 0.94
CA ARG A 364 7.11 3.04 0.72
C ARG A 364 8.15 1.96 0.92
N THR A 365 9.25 2.03 0.20
CA THR A 365 10.35 1.07 0.20
C THR A 365 11.40 1.44 1.24
N SER A 366 12.04 0.42 1.82
CA SER A 366 13.22 0.61 2.67
C SER A 366 14.21 -0.53 2.42
N GLY A 367 15.51 -0.23 2.49
CA GLY A 367 16.56 -1.23 2.39
C GLY A 367 16.62 -2.09 3.65
N ASP A 368 16.57 -1.44 4.82
CA ASP A 368 16.37 -2.09 6.11
C ASP A 368 14.87 -2.06 6.48
N PRO A 369 14.24 -3.19 6.80
CA PRO A 369 12.85 -3.21 7.25
C PRO A 369 12.56 -2.33 8.49
N ARG A 370 13.52 -2.16 9.40
CA ARG A 370 13.33 -1.35 10.62
C ARG A 370 13.13 0.13 10.31
N ASP A 371 13.64 0.60 9.18
CA ASP A 371 13.46 1.98 8.72
C ASP A 371 12.01 2.31 8.40
N LYS A 372 11.13 1.32 8.20
CA LYS A 372 9.68 1.57 8.13
C LYS A 372 9.13 2.27 9.37
N VAL A 373 9.79 2.07 10.51
CA VAL A 373 9.47 2.73 11.78
C VAL A 373 10.41 3.91 12.02
N TYR A 374 11.73 3.69 11.94
CA TYR A 374 12.71 4.70 12.35
C TYR A 374 12.66 5.98 11.49
N SER A 375 12.31 5.85 10.20
CA SER A 375 12.17 7.01 9.31
C SER A 375 11.00 7.94 9.63
N LEU A 376 10.11 7.57 10.56
CA LEU A 376 8.93 8.35 10.91
C LEU A 376 9.05 9.03 12.27
N LEU A 377 10.01 8.63 13.11
CA LEU A 377 10.13 9.08 14.51
C LEU A 377 10.34 10.59 14.63
N GLY A 378 11.04 11.21 13.67
CA GLY A 378 11.24 12.67 13.66
C GLY A 378 9.96 13.49 13.44
N LEU A 379 8.87 12.86 12.98
CA LEU A 379 7.59 13.52 12.70
C LEU A 379 6.57 13.39 13.84
N CYS A 380 6.76 12.46 14.77
CA CYS A 380 5.81 12.10 15.82
C CYS A 380 6.41 12.26 17.23
N LYS A 381 7.22 13.30 17.46
CA LYS A 381 7.93 13.52 18.74
C LYS A 381 7.01 13.71 19.96
N GLU A 382 5.79 14.16 19.72
CA GLU A 382 4.76 14.36 20.75
C GLU A 382 3.89 13.12 20.96
N ASP A 383 4.18 12.02 20.28
CA ASP A 383 3.49 10.75 20.46
C ASP A 383 3.95 10.07 21.75
N ALA A 384 3.10 9.24 22.36
CA ALA A 384 3.41 8.55 23.62
C ALA A 384 4.46 7.43 23.43
N ILE A 385 4.71 7.06 22.18
CA ILE A 385 5.55 5.94 21.76
C ILE A 385 7.03 6.29 21.89
N THR A 386 7.79 5.39 22.52
CA THR A 386 9.19 5.63 22.91
C THR A 386 10.18 4.77 22.14
N VAL A 387 9.88 4.41 20.88
CA VAL A 387 10.79 3.60 20.07
C VAL A 387 12.09 4.37 19.82
N ILE A 388 13.20 3.78 20.24
CA ILE A 388 14.55 4.27 19.98
C ILE A 388 15.19 3.42 18.87
N PRO A 389 15.84 4.03 17.86
CA PRO A 389 16.56 3.29 16.84
C PRO A 389 17.65 2.38 17.41
N ASP A 390 17.56 1.09 17.10
CA ASP A 390 18.56 0.10 17.47
C ASP A 390 18.69 -0.96 16.39
N TYR A 391 19.68 -0.78 15.52
CA TYR A 391 19.95 -1.71 14.43
C TYR A 391 20.66 -3.00 14.88
N SER A 392 20.91 -3.20 16.17
CA SER A 392 21.34 -4.52 16.69
C SER A 392 20.15 -5.47 16.90
N LYS A 393 18.94 -4.93 17.13
CA LYS A 393 17.72 -5.73 17.34
C LYS A 393 17.24 -6.39 16.04
N PRO A 394 16.81 -7.67 16.08
CA PRO A 394 16.08 -8.28 14.98
C PRO A 394 14.80 -7.50 14.63
N THR A 395 14.44 -7.40 13.35
CA THR A 395 13.23 -6.70 12.90
C THR A 395 11.97 -7.20 13.61
N ALA A 396 11.84 -8.53 13.80
CA ALA A 396 10.69 -9.12 14.48
C ALA A 396 10.51 -8.56 15.89
N GLN A 397 11.61 -8.35 16.62
CA GLN A 397 11.59 -7.76 17.95
C GLN A 397 11.11 -6.30 17.90
N VAL A 398 11.66 -5.49 16.99
CA VAL A 398 11.26 -4.07 16.84
C VAL A 398 9.76 -3.93 16.55
N TYR A 399 9.24 -4.72 15.61
CA TYR A 399 7.81 -4.66 15.25
C TYR A 399 6.91 -5.20 16.37
N THR A 400 7.37 -6.22 17.11
CA THR A 400 6.63 -6.77 18.26
C THR A 400 6.57 -5.77 19.41
N GLU A 401 7.72 -5.19 19.80
CA GLU A 401 7.78 -4.18 20.86
C GLU A 401 6.90 -2.97 20.53
N LEU A 402 6.92 -2.51 19.27
CA LEU A 402 6.03 -1.44 18.81
C LEU A 402 4.55 -1.81 18.93
N ALA A 403 4.16 -3.03 18.52
CA ALA A 403 2.79 -3.51 18.65
C ALA A 403 2.37 -3.64 20.13
N VAL A 404 3.27 -4.05 21.02
CA VAL A 404 3.03 -4.10 22.47
C VAL A 404 2.73 -2.70 23.03
N GLN A 405 3.51 -1.68 22.65
CA GLN A 405 3.26 -0.30 23.11
C GLN A 405 1.86 0.16 22.70
N TYR A 406 1.48 -0.01 21.44
CA TYR A 406 0.15 0.37 20.95
C TYR A 406 -1.00 -0.32 21.66
N LEU A 407 -0.90 -1.64 21.78
CA LEU A 407 -1.95 -2.44 22.40
C LEU A 407 -2.09 -2.11 23.89
N SER A 408 -0.97 -1.82 24.57
CA SER A 408 -0.96 -1.44 26.00
C SER A 408 -1.63 -0.09 26.25
N GLU A 409 -1.64 0.81 25.27
CA GLU A 409 -2.40 2.06 25.29
C GLU A 409 -3.88 1.89 24.90
N GLY A 410 -4.30 0.66 24.60
CA GLY A 410 -5.67 0.32 24.20
C GLY A 410 -6.00 0.53 22.72
N ALA A 411 -5.00 0.83 21.88
CA ALA A 411 -5.18 1.04 20.45
C ALA A 411 -5.20 -0.28 19.65
N LEU A 412 -6.30 -1.05 19.77
CA LEU A 412 -6.48 -2.33 19.04
C LEU A 412 -6.55 -2.17 17.52
N ASP A 413 -6.70 -0.94 17.03
CA ASP A 413 -6.58 -0.52 15.63
C ASP A 413 -5.33 -1.09 14.96
N CYS A 414 -4.24 -1.26 15.72
CA CYS A 414 -3.01 -1.81 15.18
C CYS A 414 -3.19 -3.24 14.65
N LEU A 415 -4.18 -4.01 15.13
CA LEU A 415 -4.49 -5.36 14.65
C LEU A 415 -5.10 -5.34 13.24
N THR A 416 -5.70 -4.24 12.81
CA THR A 416 -6.18 -4.05 11.43
C THR A 416 -5.01 -4.03 10.43
N ALA A 417 -3.82 -3.61 10.88
CA ALA A 417 -2.60 -3.63 10.08
C ALA A 417 -2.06 -5.04 9.83
N VAL A 418 -2.54 -6.06 10.53
CA VAL A 418 -2.03 -7.42 10.43
C VAL A 418 -2.34 -7.99 9.04
N CYS A 419 -1.28 -8.29 8.31
CA CYS A 419 -1.39 -8.90 7.00
C CYS A 419 -1.47 -10.43 7.08
N ASP A 420 -2.04 -11.01 6.02
CA ASP A 420 -2.14 -12.46 5.83
C ASP A 420 -0.78 -13.15 6.00
N PRO A 421 -0.70 -14.28 6.71
CA PRO A 421 0.56 -14.98 6.95
C PRO A 421 1.36 -15.34 5.69
N ARG A 422 0.71 -15.50 4.53
CA ARG A 422 1.40 -15.81 3.26
C ARG A 422 2.18 -14.63 2.69
N TRP A 423 1.92 -13.42 3.18
CA TRP A 423 2.51 -12.20 2.67
C TRP A 423 3.51 -11.60 3.63
N ARG A 424 3.67 -12.15 4.82
CA ARG A 424 4.70 -11.73 5.76
C ARG A 424 6.09 -12.06 5.20
N ALA A 425 7.01 -11.12 5.35
CA ALA A 425 8.40 -11.28 4.99
C ALA A 425 9.29 -11.51 6.21
N ILE A 426 8.89 -11.00 7.38
CA ILE A 426 9.68 -11.12 8.62
C ILE A 426 9.37 -12.47 9.31
N PRO A 427 10.37 -13.35 9.50
CA PRO A 427 10.19 -14.61 10.22
C PRO A 427 9.98 -14.37 11.72
N ASP A 428 9.40 -15.36 12.40
CA ASP A 428 9.24 -15.39 13.86
C ASP A 428 8.45 -14.23 14.49
N LEU A 429 7.74 -13.45 13.67
CA LEU A 429 6.85 -12.39 14.13
C LEU A 429 5.52 -12.99 14.65
N PRO A 430 5.06 -12.65 15.88
CA PRO A 430 3.78 -13.10 16.42
C PRO A 430 2.61 -12.81 15.48
N SER A 431 1.57 -13.64 15.44
CA SER A 431 0.50 -13.45 14.44
C SER A 431 -0.31 -12.17 14.64
N TRP A 432 -0.28 -11.58 15.83
CA TRP A 432 -0.94 -10.31 16.14
C TRP A 432 -0.07 -9.07 15.88
N ALA A 433 1.24 -9.22 15.68
CA ALA A 433 2.11 -8.11 15.35
C ALA A 433 2.09 -7.81 13.84
N PRO A 434 1.89 -6.54 13.41
CA PRO A 434 1.92 -6.18 11.99
C PRO A 434 3.32 -6.30 11.38
N ASP A 435 3.38 -6.83 10.15
CA ASP A 435 4.59 -6.75 9.33
C ASP A 435 4.54 -5.46 8.49
N TRP A 436 5.31 -4.46 8.91
CA TRP A 436 5.42 -3.15 8.24
C TRP A 436 6.32 -3.17 7.00
N SER A 437 7.13 -4.22 6.85
CA SER A 437 8.05 -4.35 5.72
C SER A 437 7.32 -4.61 4.40
N VAL A 438 6.09 -5.12 4.49
CA VAL A 438 5.26 -5.46 3.34
C VAL A 438 4.16 -4.43 3.11
N ALA A 439 3.99 -4.03 1.85
CA ALA A 439 2.91 -3.15 1.43
C ALA A 439 1.55 -3.77 1.80
N SER A 440 0.58 -2.93 2.14
CA SER A 440 -0.77 -3.42 2.37
C SER A 440 -1.33 -4.03 1.08
N ARG A 441 -1.93 -5.21 1.23
CA ARG A 441 -2.51 -5.99 0.13
C ARG A 441 -4.03 -6.05 0.22
N VAL A 442 -4.60 -5.33 1.16
CA VAL A 442 -6.04 -5.23 1.41
C VAL A 442 -6.28 -3.78 1.77
N HIS A 443 -7.32 -3.15 1.26
CA HIS A 443 -7.73 -1.87 1.83
C HIS A 443 -8.29 -2.14 3.22
N GLU A 444 -7.62 -1.63 4.25
CA GLU A 444 -8.07 -1.70 5.64
C GLU A 444 -9.50 -1.14 5.75
N PHE A 445 -10.35 -1.76 6.57
CA PHE A 445 -11.71 -1.25 6.82
C PHE A 445 -11.68 0.03 7.66
N LEU A 446 -10.57 0.25 8.37
CA LEU A 446 -10.31 1.40 9.21
C LEU A 446 -8.93 1.95 8.89
N THR A 447 -8.84 3.25 8.60
CA THR A 447 -7.57 3.99 8.73
C THR A 447 -7.56 4.67 10.10
N PRO A 448 -6.45 4.61 10.87
CA PRO A 448 -6.30 5.44 12.06
C PRO A 448 -6.57 6.91 11.74
N GLY A 449 -7.47 7.55 12.48
CA GLY A 449 -7.91 8.93 12.24
C GLY A 449 -9.13 9.10 11.32
N ASP A 450 -9.62 8.03 10.67
CA ASP A 450 -10.94 8.07 10.03
C ASP A 450 -12.03 8.19 11.10
N SER A 451 -13.02 9.07 10.87
CA SER A 451 -14.19 9.27 11.75
C SER A 451 -15.18 8.09 11.72
N LEU A 452 -14.72 6.88 11.42
CA LEU A 452 -15.57 5.72 11.28
C LEU A 452 -16.15 5.31 12.64
N THR A 453 -17.46 5.11 12.63
CA THR A 453 -18.33 4.90 13.80
C THR A 453 -18.40 3.44 14.26
N THR A 454 -17.57 2.54 13.72
CA THR A 454 -17.64 1.12 14.08
C THR A 454 -17.02 0.89 15.45
N LYS A 455 -17.81 0.27 16.31
CA LYS A 455 -17.46 -0.10 17.68
C LYS A 455 -17.99 -1.50 17.92
N ALA A 456 -17.38 -2.49 17.25
CA ALA A 456 -17.86 -3.88 17.29
C ALA A 456 -17.92 -4.45 18.72
N SER A 457 -17.07 -3.95 19.61
CA SER A 457 -17.09 -4.26 21.05
C SER A 457 -17.78 -3.19 21.91
N ALA A 458 -18.73 -2.45 21.33
CA ALA A 458 -19.40 -1.31 21.97
C ALA A 458 -18.40 -0.29 22.57
N GLU A 459 -18.73 0.38 23.67
CA GLU A 459 -17.85 1.31 24.39
C GLU A 459 -16.88 0.58 25.35
N SER A 460 -16.51 -0.67 25.06
CA SER A 460 -15.59 -1.39 25.93
C SER A 460 -14.16 -0.89 25.79
N GLU A 461 -13.44 -0.90 26.90
CA GLU A 461 -12.00 -0.61 26.92
C GLU A 461 -11.19 -1.88 26.68
N ALA A 462 -10.03 -1.70 26.06
CA ALA A 462 -9.06 -2.75 25.85
C ALA A 462 -8.54 -3.28 27.19
N ASN A 463 -8.55 -4.60 27.35
CA ASN A 463 -7.85 -5.26 28.44
C ASN A 463 -6.91 -6.30 27.84
N VAL A 464 -5.60 -5.98 27.84
CA VAL A 464 -4.55 -6.78 27.20
C VAL A 464 -3.41 -7.11 28.16
N HIS A 465 -2.85 -8.31 28.01
CA HIS A 465 -1.66 -8.77 28.71
C HIS A 465 -0.74 -9.52 27.76
N PHE A 466 0.56 -9.46 28.01
CA PHE A 466 1.57 -10.13 27.18
C PHE A 466 2.32 -11.19 27.97
N SER A 467 2.77 -12.24 27.30
CA SER A 467 3.77 -13.14 27.90
C SER A 467 5.09 -12.42 28.12
N SER A 468 5.94 -12.93 29.01
CA SER A 468 7.24 -12.30 29.35
C SER A 468 8.18 -12.10 28.15
N ASN A 469 8.04 -12.92 27.11
CA ASN A 469 8.79 -12.86 25.86
C ASN A 469 8.03 -12.17 24.71
N ASN A 470 6.88 -11.56 24.98
CA ASN A 470 5.99 -10.94 23.98
C ASN A 470 5.57 -11.85 22.82
N SER A 471 5.56 -13.18 23.00
CA SER A 471 5.05 -14.12 21.99
C SER A 471 3.53 -14.32 22.06
N GLU A 472 2.91 -14.06 23.21
CA GLU A 472 1.47 -14.23 23.40
C GLU A 472 0.81 -12.90 23.76
N LEU A 473 -0.28 -12.58 23.06
CA LEU A 473 -1.23 -11.54 23.41
C LEU A 473 -2.47 -12.20 24.03
N ARG A 474 -2.78 -11.85 25.27
CA ARG A 474 -4.04 -12.19 25.96
C ARG A 474 -4.92 -10.97 25.95
N VAL A 475 -6.15 -11.14 25.49
CA VAL A 475 -7.12 -10.05 25.39
C VAL A 475 -8.50 -10.53 25.80
N THR A 476 -9.23 -9.73 26.57
CA THR A 476 -10.64 -10.03 26.84
C THR A 476 -11.45 -9.95 25.55
N GLY A 477 -12.25 -10.96 25.25
CA GLY A 477 -13.06 -10.99 24.05
C GLY A 477 -14.19 -11.99 24.12
N MET A 478 -15.01 -12.02 23.08
CA MET A 478 -16.12 -12.95 22.91
C MET A 478 -15.93 -13.73 21.61
N ILE A 479 -16.06 -15.06 21.67
CA ILE A 479 -16.26 -15.83 20.44
C ILE A 479 -17.71 -15.61 19.99
N PHE A 480 -17.86 -14.87 18.89
CA PHE A 480 -19.15 -14.60 18.31
C PHE A 480 -19.71 -15.84 17.58
N ASP A 481 -18.90 -16.43 16.68
CA ASP A 481 -19.30 -17.56 15.86
C ASP A 481 -18.09 -18.24 15.17
N SER A 482 -18.35 -19.14 14.23
CA SER A 482 -17.35 -19.76 13.35
C SER A 482 -17.78 -19.70 11.88
N VAL A 483 -16.79 -19.71 10.99
CA VAL A 483 -16.97 -19.70 9.55
C VAL A 483 -17.56 -21.04 9.09
N LYS A 484 -18.78 -21.00 8.52
CA LYS A 484 -19.47 -22.18 7.99
C LYS A 484 -19.13 -22.43 6.52
N THR A 485 -19.19 -21.38 5.71
CA THR A 485 -19.01 -21.46 4.26
C THR A 485 -18.23 -20.25 3.77
N ILE A 486 -17.40 -20.44 2.75
CA ILE A 486 -16.54 -19.40 2.15
C ILE A 486 -16.80 -19.31 0.65
N CYS A 487 -16.69 -18.10 0.11
CA CYS A 487 -16.74 -17.84 -1.33
C CYS A 487 -15.33 -17.75 -1.93
N TRP A 488 -15.28 -17.69 -3.27
CA TRP A 488 -14.04 -17.38 -3.96
C TRP A 488 -13.58 -15.96 -3.57
N PRO A 489 -12.26 -15.76 -3.42
CA PRO A 489 -11.72 -14.46 -3.07
C PRO A 489 -11.83 -13.48 -4.24
N TYR A 490 -11.89 -12.20 -3.91
CA TYR A 490 -11.65 -11.15 -4.88
C TYR A 490 -10.12 -10.98 -5.04
N LEU A 491 -9.57 -11.48 -6.15
CA LEU A 491 -8.15 -11.40 -6.45
C LEU A 491 -7.79 -10.03 -7.04
N PHE A 492 -6.52 -9.65 -6.92
CA PHE A 492 -6.00 -8.41 -7.48
C PHE A 492 -6.19 -8.37 -9.01
N PRO A 493 -6.58 -7.22 -9.59
CA PRO A 493 -6.73 -7.05 -11.04
C PRO A 493 -5.48 -7.46 -11.84
N GLN A 494 -4.27 -7.30 -11.29
CA GLN A 494 -3.01 -7.68 -11.94
C GLN A 494 -2.80 -9.20 -11.97
N ILE A 495 -3.24 -9.90 -10.92
CA ILE A 495 -3.29 -11.37 -10.93
C ILE A 495 -4.28 -11.82 -11.99
N GLU A 496 -5.41 -11.13 -12.11
CA GLU A 496 -6.41 -11.41 -13.12
C GLU A 496 -5.84 -11.24 -14.53
N GLU A 497 -5.13 -10.16 -14.81
CA GLU A 497 -4.46 -9.96 -16.11
C GLU A 497 -3.40 -11.03 -16.40
N GLN A 498 -2.62 -11.45 -15.41
CA GLN A 498 -1.69 -12.57 -15.59
C GLN A 498 -2.41 -13.89 -15.85
N ILE A 499 -3.46 -14.21 -15.10
CA ILE A 499 -4.30 -15.40 -15.34
C ILE A 499 -4.86 -15.37 -16.75
N LEU A 500 -5.39 -14.23 -17.18
CA LEU A 500 -5.94 -14.04 -18.52
C LEU A 500 -4.85 -14.14 -19.60
N SER A 501 -3.59 -13.76 -19.30
CA SER A 501 -2.46 -13.88 -20.23
C SER A 501 -2.03 -15.33 -20.50
N PHE A 502 -2.38 -16.26 -19.61
CA PHE A 502 -2.17 -17.71 -19.82
C PHE A 502 -3.30 -18.36 -20.63
N LEU A 503 -4.37 -17.63 -20.95
CA LEU A 503 -5.39 -18.10 -21.88
C LEU A 503 -4.87 -17.91 -23.32
N PRO A 504 -5.22 -18.82 -24.26
CA PRO A 504 -4.85 -18.66 -25.66
C PRO A 504 -5.31 -17.28 -26.16
N ARG A 505 -4.39 -16.47 -26.67
CA ARG A 505 -4.71 -15.23 -27.38
C ARG A 505 -5.39 -15.62 -28.69
N SER A 506 -6.70 -15.83 -28.69
CA SER A 506 -7.46 -15.67 -29.93
C SER A 506 -7.39 -14.19 -30.32
N GLU A 507 -7.22 -13.90 -31.60
CA GLU A 507 -6.96 -12.56 -32.15
C GLU A 507 -8.05 -11.50 -31.88
N ASP A 508 -9.16 -11.87 -31.24
CA ASP A 508 -10.21 -10.94 -30.85
C ASP A 508 -9.91 -10.24 -29.52
N TYR A 509 -9.58 -8.95 -29.60
CA TYR A 509 -9.50 -8.01 -28.47
C TYR A 509 -10.80 -8.02 -27.63
N MET A 510 -11.95 -8.32 -28.27
CA MET A 510 -13.25 -8.53 -27.63
C MET A 510 -13.26 -9.72 -26.66
N GLY A 511 -12.48 -10.77 -26.91
CA GLY A 511 -12.37 -11.92 -26.03
C GLY A 511 -11.84 -11.54 -24.64
N SER A 512 -10.81 -10.70 -24.57
CA SER A 512 -10.23 -10.28 -23.29
C SER A 512 -11.18 -9.42 -22.44
N ALA A 513 -11.92 -8.50 -23.08
CA ALA A 513 -12.92 -7.66 -22.42
C ALA A 513 -14.16 -8.47 -22.01
N PHE A 514 -14.59 -9.41 -22.85
CA PHE A 514 -15.65 -10.37 -22.56
C PHE A 514 -15.29 -11.29 -21.40
N PHE A 515 -14.07 -11.83 -21.36
CA PHE A 515 -13.56 -12.63 -20.23
C PHE A 515 -13.42 -11.82 -18.94
N LYS A 516 -12.92 -10.57 -18.99
CA LYS A 516 -12.89 -9.65 -17.85
C LYS A 516 -14.31 -9.39 -17.31
N ASN A 517 -15.28 -9.17 -18.20
CA ASN A 517 -16.68 -8.99 -17.82
C ASN A 517 -17.29 -10.27 -17.23
N ILE A 518 -17.01 -11.46 -17.79
CA ILE A 518 -17.50 -12.75 -17.27
C ILE A 518 -16.92 -13.06 -15.88
N TYR A 519 -15.61 -12.89 -15.67
CA TYR A 519 -15.00 -13.19 -14.37
C TYR A 519 -15.43 -12.23 -13.26
N GLY A 520 -15.49 -10.92 -13.57
CA GLY A 520 -16.03 -9.92 -12.67
C GLY A 520 -17.49 -10.21 -12.30
N SER A 521 -18.36 -10.42 -13.30
CA SER A 521 -19.78 -10.73 -13.08
C SER A 521 -20.00 -12.09 -12.40
N PHE A 522 -19.16 -13.10 -12.65
CA PHE A 522 -19.25 -14.40 -11.97
C PHE A 522 -18.95 -14.29 -10.48
N ARG A 523 -17.95 -13.48 -10.07
CA ARG A 523 -17.61 -13.28 -8.65
C ARG A 523 -18.73 -12.55 -7.91
N LEU A 524 -19.30 -11.51 -8.51
CA LEU A 524 -20.41 -10.74 -7.93
C LEU A 524 -21.70 -11.58 -7.85
N ARG A 525 -21.95 -12.43 -8.84
CA ARG A 525 -23.04 -13.40 -8.78
C ARG A 525 -22.87 -14.44 -7.67
N GLN A 526 -21.66 -14.69 -7.16
CA GLN A 526 -21.50 -15.52 -5.97
C GLN A 526 -22.12 -14.84 -4.75
N TRP A 527 -22.00 -13.52 -4.64
CA TRP A 527 -22.54 -12.75 -3.51
C TRP A 527 -24.07 -12.82 -3.53
N GLU A 528 -24.67 -12.55 -4.69
CA GLU A 528 -26.11 -12.71 -4.93
C GLU A 528 -26.59 -14.12 -4.65
N ARG A 529 -25.94 -15.14 -5.21
CA ARG A 529 -26.33 -16.54 -4.99
C ARG A 529 -26.29 -16.94 -3.52
N PHE A 530 -25.34 -16.40 -2.77
CA PHE A 530 -25.20 -16.70 -1.35
C PHE A 530 -26.28 -16.02 -0.53
N ALA A 531 -26.57 -14.74 -0.78
CA ALA A 531 -27.68 -14.06 -0.12
C ALA A 531 -29.04 -14.62 -0.53
N LEU A 532 -29.21 -15.04 -1.79
CA LEU A 532 -30.42 -15.72 -2.29
C LEU A 532 -30.63 -17.10 -1.65
N ALA A 533 -29.56 -17.77 -1.25
CA ALA A 533 -29.63 -19.03 -0.51
C ALA A 533 -29.99 -18.85 0.97
N LEU A 534 -29.94 -17.62 1.50
CA LEU A 534 -30.38 -17.33 2.86
C LEU A 534 -31.91 -17.34 2.92
N LYS A 535 -32.45 -18.36 3.59
CA LYS A 535 -33.90 -18.46 3.85
C LYS A 535 -34.40 -17.34 4.78
N ARG A 536 -33.54 -16.87 5.69
CA ARG A 536 -33.78 -15.78 6.63
C ARG A 536 -32.44 -15.19 7.06
N TYR A 537 -32.39 -13.87 7.23
CA TYR A 537 -31.25 -13.20 7.85
C TYR A 537 -31.46 -13.01 9.36
N PRO A 538 -30.43 -13.21 10.20
CA PRO A 538 -30.58 -13.16 11.67
C PRO A 538 -31.17 -11.86 12.25
N LEU A 539 -31.02 -10.72 11.55
CA LEU A 539 -31.48 -9.41 12.02
C LEU A 539 -32.97 -9.12 11.79
N GLN A 540 -33.72 -9.99 11.09
CA GLN A 540 -35.11 -9.70 10.72
C GLN A 540 -36.12 -10.47 11.59
N ALA A 541 -37.12 -9.74 12.11
CA ALA A 541 -38.22 -10.29 12.89
C ALA A 541 -39.20 -11.16 12.07
N SER A 542 -39.37 -10.86 10.78
CA SER A 542 -40.31 -11.55 9.87
C SER A 542 -39.66 -11.89 8.53
N PRO A 543 -39.99 -13.04 7.90
CA PRO A 543 -39.48 -13.39 6.58
C PRO A 543 -39.99 -12.42 5.50
N PRO A 544 -39.15 -12.04 4.53
CA PRO A 544 -39.49 -11.09 3.47
C PRO A 544 -40.53 -11.66 2.49
N LYS A 545 -41.31 -10.78 1.85
CA LYS A 545 -42.36 -11.13 0.87
C LYS A 545 -41.81 -11.85 -0.39
N SER A 546 -40.51 -11.72 -0.71
CA SER A 546 -39.81 -12.51 -1.73
C SER A 546 -38.31 -12.65 -1.43
N ASN A 547 -37.72 -13.81 -1.75
CA ASN A 547 -36.30 -14.09 -1.49
C ASN A 547 -35.34 -13.24 -2.34
N GLN A 548 -35.74 -12.82 -3.55
CA GLN A 548 -34.86 -12.07 -4.46
C GLN A 548 -34.66 -10.62 -4.03
N ASN A 549 -35.71 -9.91 -3.63
CA ASN A 549 -35.60 -8.51 -3.19
C ASN A 549 -34.85 -8.43 -1.85
N HIS A 550 -35.02 -9.42 -0.99
CA HIS A 550 -34.30 -9.54 0.27
C HIS A 550 -32.78 -9.70 0.11
N ALA A 551 -32.37 -10.63 -0.77
CA ALA A 551 -30.96 -10.86 -1.05
C ALA A 551 -30.26 -9.62 -1.60
N LYS A 552 -30.93 -8.91 -2.52
CA LYS A 552 -30.43 -7.66 -3.10
C LYS A 552 -30.26 -6.57 -2.05
N GLU A 553 -31.21 -6.43 -1.12
CA GLU A 553 -31.12 -5.44 -0.05
C GLU A 553 -29.97 -5.73 0.91
N ILE A 554 -29.81 -6.98 1.37
CA ILE A 554 -28.69 -7.35 2.26
C ILE A 554 -27.35 -7.09 1.59
N ILE A 555 -27.21 -7.46 0.33
CA ILE A 555 -25.98 -7.25 -0.42
C ILE A 555 -25.70 -5.77 -0.61
N TYR A 556 -26.72 -4.99 -0.98
CA TYR A 556 -26.61 -3.55 -1.07
C TYR A 556 -26.15 -2.95 0.27
N GLN A 557 -26.74 -3.36 1.39
CA GLN A 557 -26.34 -2.87 2.71
C GLN A 557 -24.91 -3.26 3.08
N VAL A 558 -24.48 -4.50 2.79
CA VAL A 558 -23.09 -4.93 2.98
C VAL A 558 -22.14 -4.07 2.16
N TYR A 559 -22.47 -3.82 0.88
CA TYR A 559 -21.66 -2.96 0.02
C TYR A 559 -21.65 -1.53 0.51
N LEU A 560 -22.81 -0.97 0.84
CA LEU A 560 -22.94 0.38 1.36
C LEU A 560 -22.01 0.55 2.56
N HIS A 561 -22.14 -0.29 3.60
CA HIS A 561 -21.35 -0.15 4.82
C HIS A 561 -19.86 -0.46 4.64
N THR A 562 -19.47 -1.26 3.64
CA THR A 562 -18.05 -1.54 3.36
C THR A 562 -17.41 -0.51 2.44
N ILE A 563 -18.21 0.16 1.59
CA ILE A 563 -17.77 1.20 0.65
C ILE A 563 -17.84 2.60 1.29
N THR A 564 -18.90 2.91 2.03
CA THR A 564 -19.05 4.20 2.77
C THR A 564 -18.08 4.29 3.93
N ALA A 565 -17.59 3.14 4.44
CA ALA A 565 -16.46 3.11 5.34
C ALA A 565 -15.17 3.71 4.71
N GLY A 566 -15.15 3.99 3.40
CA GLY A 566 -14.04 4.61 2.70
C GLY A 566 -14.33 6.00 2.09
N ALA A 567 -15.40 6.71 2.49
CA ALA A 567 -15.77 8.03 1.97
C ALA A 567 -16.09 8.05 0.46
N TYR A 568 -17.12 7.30 0.06
CA TYR A 568 -17.68 7.43 -1.29
C TYR A 568 -18.28 8.85 -1.47
N PRO A 569 -17.83 9.63 -2.46
CA PRO A 569 -18.13 11.06 -2.55
C PRO A 569 -19.50 11.40 -3.17
N ASN A 570 -20.29 10.42 -3.62
CA ASN A 570 -21.53 10.66 -4.35
C ASN A 570 -22.77 10.39 -3.49
N GLU A 571 -23.75 11.31 -3.54
CA GLU A 571 -24.96 11.31 -2.70
C GLU A 571 -25.95 10.16 -3.01
N ASP A 572 -25.80 9.45 -4.14
CA ASP A 572 -26.72 8.37 -4.55
C ASP A 572 -26.00 7.03 -4.87
N LEU A 573 -25.35 6.46 -3.85
CA LEU A 573 -24.78 5.10 -3.87
C LEU A 573 -25.78 4.02 -4.27
N LYS A 574 -27.06 4.22 -3.92
CA LYS A 574 -28.11 3.25 -4.21
C LYS A 574 -28.35 3.16 -5.70
N ALA A 575 -28.56 4.30 -6.37
CA ALA A 575 -28.69 4.31 -7.82
C ALA A 575 -27.42 3.79 -8.50
N ALA A 576 -26.23 4.09 -7.95
CA ALA A 576 -24.98 3.58 -8.50
C ALA A 576 -24.88 2.05 -8.47
N TYR A 577 -25.27 1.42 -7.35
CA TYR A 577 -25.36 -0.04 -7.22
C TYR A 577 -26.45 -0.63 -8.13
N GLU A 578 -27.63 -0.01 -8.20
CA GLU A 578 -28.72 -0.47 -9.06
C GLU A 578 -28.36 -0.42 -10.54
N SER A 579 -27.75 0.70 -10.99
CA SER A 579 -27.21 0.84 -12.35
C SER A 579 -26.13 -0.20 -12.63
N TYR A 580 -25.23 -0.46 -11.68
CA TYR A 580 -24.24 -1.53 -11.79
C TYR A 580 -24.89 -2.91 -11.94
N GLY A 581 -25.95 -3.18 -11.18
CA GLY A 581 -26.73 -4.42 -11.25
C GLY A 581 -27.45 -4.61 -12.59
N LYS A 582 -28.02 -3.55 -13.17
CA LYS A 582 -28.62 -3.61 -14.52
C LYS A 582 -27.60 -4.06 -15.57
N ILE A 583 -26.36 -3.60 -15.46
CA ILE A 583 -25.33 -3.83 -16.48
C ILE A 583 -24.65 -5.19 -16.33
N HIS A 584 -24.41 -5.64 -15.09
CA HIS A 584 -23.59 -6.82 -14.83
C HIS A 584 -24.36 -8.04 -14.28
N LEU A 585 -25.55 -7.83 -13.72
CA LEU A 585 -26.34 -8.89 -13.06
C LEU A 585 -27.55 -9.30 -13.91
N LEU A 586 -28.16 -8.36 -14.65
CA LEU A 586 -29.30 -8.58 -15.53
C LEU A 586 -28.88 -8.51 -17.01
N HIS A 587 -28.38 -9.60 -17.58
CA HIS A 587 -28.12 -9.68 -19.04
C HIS A 587 -29.23 -10.45 -19.76
N PRO A 588 -30.33 -9.82 -20.19
CA PRO A 588 -30.96 -10.18 -21.45
C PRO A 588 -30.04 -9.73 -22.61
N PRO A 589 -29.94 -10.50 -23.70
CA PRO A 589 -29.15 -10.12 -24.89
C PRO A 589 -29.53 -8.77 -25.52
N ASP A 590 -30.74 -8.28 -25.25
CA ASP A 590 -31.37 -7.18 -25.99
C ASP A 590 -31.62 -5.91 -25.14
N LEU A 591 -30.99 -5.80 -23.96
CA LEU A 591 -31.23 -4.65 -23.06
C LEU A 591 -30.45 -3.41 -23.54
N GLU A 592 -31.15 -2.38 -24.01
CA GLU A 592 -30.57 -1.05 -24.20
C GLU A 592 -30.15 -0.46 -22.84
N ILE A 593 -28.84 -0.29 -22.63
CA ILE A 593 -28.28 0.30 -21.41
C ILE A 593 -28.17 1.81 -21.60
N ALA A 594 -28.89 2.58 -20.79
CA ALA A 594 -28.77 4.03 -20.79
C ALA A 594 -27.35 4.48 -20.40
N VAL A 595 -26.79 5.46 -21.12
CA VAL A 595 -25.45 6.02 -20.84
C VAL A 595 -25.32 6.53 -19.40
N ALA A 596 -26.40 7.04 -18.82
CA ALA A 596 -26.44 7.46 -17.42
C ALA A 596 -26.27 6.29 -16.43
N ASP A 597 -26.86 5.12 -16.71
CA ASP A 597 -26.66 3.92 -15.90
C ASP A 597 -25.20 3.42 -16.03
N LEU A 598 -24.61 3.49 -17.23
CA LEU A 598 -23.20 3.13 -17.44
C LEU A 598 -22.24 4.01 -16.63
N LYS A 599 -22.44 5.34 -16.66
CA LYS A 599 -21.62 6.30 -15.89
C LYS A 599 -21.68 6.01 -14.39
N LYS A 600 -22.89 5.76 -13.86
CA LYS A 600 -23.11 5.41 -12.45
C LYS A 600 -22.43 4.09 -12.06
N ALA A 601 -22.54 3.06 -12.90
CA ALA A 601 -21.90 1.77 -12.67
C ALA A 601 -20.37 1.84 -12.73
N MET A 602 -19.81 2.60 -13.67
CA MET A 602 -18.37 2.83 -13.79
C MET A 602 -17.81 3.61 -12.59
N ALA A 603 -18.57 4.55 -12.03
CA ALA A 603 -18.20 5.25 -10.80
C ALA A 603 -18.24 4.34 -9.56
N PHE A 604 -19.20 3.40 -9.48
CA PHE A 604 -19.34 2.47 -8.36
C PHE A 604 -18.24 1.41 -8.31
N ARG A 605 -17.84 0.90 -9.49
CA ARG A 605 -16.96 -0.26 -9.62
C ARG A 605 -15.64 -0.13 -8.85
N PRO A 606 -14.82 0.93 -9.00
CA PRO A 606 -13.52 1.04 -8.32
C PRO A 606 -13.62 0.94 -6.80
N TRP A 607 -14.70 1.47 -6.21
CA TRP A 607 -14.92 1.43 -4.77
C TRP A 607 -15.29 0.05 -4.26
N MET A 608 -16.11 -0.67 -5.02
CA MET A 608 -16.39 -2.08 -4.75
C MET A 608 -15.10 -2.91 -4.86
N GLU A 609 -14.31 -2.72 -5.93
CA GLU A 609 -13.02 -3.41 -6.09
C GLU A 609 -12.09 -3.11 -4.92
N LYS A 610 -12.02 -1.84 -4.49
CA LYS A 610 -11.25 -1.38 -3.32
C LYS A 610 -11.65 -2.13 -2.05
N ALA A 611 -12.94 -2.17 -1.73
CA ALA A 611 -13.45 -2.82 -0.51
C ALA A 611 -13.26 -4.35 -0.50
N CYS A 612 -13.32 -4.99 -1.68
CA CYS A 612 -13.33 -6.45 -1.79
C CYS A 612 -11.94 -7.07 -2.00
N THR A 613 -10.99 -6.33 -2.59
CA THR A 613 -9.69 -6.86 -3.00
C THR A 613 -8.91 -7.45 -1.83
N GLY A 614 -8.39 -8.67 -2.01
CA GLY A 614 -7.64 -9.38 -0.95
C GLY A 614 -8.52 -9.97 0.15
N ARG A 615 -9.85 -9.85 0.03
CA ARG A 615 -10.84 -10.42 0.94
C ARG A 615 -11.66 -11.52 0.26
N ARG A 616 -12.42 -12.25 1.06
CA ARG A 616 -13.46 -13.18 0.60
C ARG A 616 -14.69 -13.09 1.48
N MET A 617 -15.83 -13.32 0.85
CA MET A 617 -17.09 -13.42 1.56
C MET A 617 -17.18 -14.76 2.31
N PHE A 618 -17.86 -14.74 3.44
CA PHE A 618 -18.16 -15.93 4.21
C PHE A 618 -19.52 -15.84 4.90
N LEU A 619 -20.08 -16.99 5.24
CA LEU A 619 -21.23 -17.13 6.13
C LEU A 619 -20.77 -17.77 7.43
N THR A 620 -21.25 -17.24 8.55
CA THR A 620 -21.07 -17.86 9.86
C THR A 620 -22.06 -19.01 10.07
N ARG A 621 -21.93 -19.80 11.16
CA ARG A 621 -22.89 -20.88 11.44
C ARG A 621 -24.27 -20.36 11.85
N LYS A 622 -24.33 -19.24 12.56
CA LYS A 622 -25.55 -18.49 12.91
C LYS A 622 -26.19 -17.80 11.70
N GLY A 623 -25.55 -17.82 10.53
CA GLY A 623 -26.10 -17.29 9.28
C GLY A 623 -25.78 -15.83 8.99
N TYR A 624 -24.79 -15.24 9.68
CA TYR A 624 -24.33 -13.88 9.41
C TYR A 624 -23.38 -13.84 8.22
N LEU A 625 -23.53 -12.81 7.41
CA LEU A 625 -22.76 -12.57 6.20
C LEU A 625 -21.59 -11.62 6.52
N GLY A 626 -20.41 -11.93 6.01
CA GLY A 626 -19.22 -11.12 6.27
C GLY A 626 -18.17 -11.16 5.17
N LEU A 627 -17.17 -10.29 5.32
CA LEU A 627 -15.96 -10.22 4.50
C LEU A 627 -14.73 -10.38 5.38
N ALA A 628 -13.85 -11.30 5.03
CA ALA A 628 -12.67 -11.63 5.83
C ALA A 628 -11.41 -11.76 4.97
N PRO A 629 -10.21 -11.82 5.56
CA PRO A 629 -8.96 -11.96 4.82
C PRO A 629 -8.98 -13.18 3.90
N TYR A 630 -8.27 -13.10 2.78
CA TYR A 630 -8.20 -14.17 1.76
C TYR A 630 -7.85 -15.55 2.34
N THR A 631 -7.06 -15.65 3.41
CA THR A 631 -6.73 -16.95 4.04
C THR A 631 -7.87 -17.61 4.81
N THR A 632 -8.97 -16.93 5.05
CA THR A 632 -10.07 -17.43 5.90
C THR A 632 -10.56 -18.77 5.40
N LYS A 633 -10.68 -19.73 6.33
CA LYS A 633 -11.11 -21.11 6.06
C LYS A 633 -12.39 -21.43 6.81
N ARG A 634 -13.13 -22.43 6.31
CA ARG A 634 -14.21 -23.06 7.05
C ARG A 634 -13.67 -23.59 8.38
N GLY A 635 -14.38 -23.29 9.47
CA GLY A 635 -13.98 -23.63 10.83
C GLY A 635 -13.14 -22.57 11.54
N ASP A 636 -12.62 -21.54 10.84
CA ASP A 636 -12.00 -20.39 11.51
C ASP A 636 -13.03 -19.71 12.43
N THR A 637 -12.55 -19.17 13.55
CA THR A 637 -13.35 -18.53 14.59
C THR A 637 -13.52 -17.05 14.29
N VAL A 638 -14.70 -16.51 14.56
CA VAL A 638 -14.95 -15.07 14.58
C VAL A 638 -15.02 -14.61 16.04
N ALA A 639 -14.22 -13.62 16.38
CA ALA A 639 -14.18 -13.04 17.71
C ALA A 639 -14.37 -11.52 17.68
N LEU A 640 -14.98 -10.99 18.73
CA LEU A 640 -14.96 -9.57 19.08
C LEU A 640 -13.96 -9.42 20.23
N LEU A 641 -13.07 -8.44 20.15
CA LEU A 641 -12.06 -8.17 21.18
C LEU A 641 -12.42 -6.86 21.88
N ALA A 642 -12.28 -6.79 23.21
CA ALA A 642 -12.58 -5.60 23.99
C ALA A 642 -11.70 -4.42 23.53
N GLY A 643 -12.27 -3.23 23.35
CA GLY A 643 -11.59 -2.09 22.71
C GLY A 643 -11.47 -2.19 21.18
N GLY A 644 -11.86 -3.32 20.59
CA GLY A 644 -11.80 -3.57 19.16
C GLY A 644 -12.92 -2.85 18.40
N LYS A 645 -12.54 -2.14 17.32
CA LYS A 645 -13.46 -1.42 16.44
C LYS A 645 -14.11 -2.31 15.38
N THR A 646 -13.48 -3.44 15.06
CA THR A 646 -13.98 -4.44 14.11
C THR A 646 -13.99 -5.86 14.72
N PRO A 647 -14.78 -6.79 14.16
CA PRO A 647 -14.61 -8.22 14.39
C PRO A 647 -13.28 -8.74 13.81
N TYR A 648 -12.77 -9.85 14.34
CA TYR A 648 -11.53 -10.49 13.90
C TYR A 648 -11.73 -11.97 13.58
N VAL A 649 -10.99 -12.46 12.58
CA VAL A 649 -10.92 -13.91 12.29
C VAL A 649 -9.70 -14.52 12.94
N LEU A 650 -9.93 -15.57 13.72
CA LEU A 650 -8.92 -16.32 14.47
C LEU A 650 -8.85 -17.76 13.95
N MET A 651 -7.65 -18.26 13.68
CA MET A 651 -7.40 -19.67 13.41
C MET A 651 -7.04 -20.38 14.72
N SER A 652 -7.71 -21.49 15.05
CA SER A 652 -7.33 -22.31 16.19
C SER A 652 -5.90 -22.85 16.06
N ALA A 653 -5.14 -22.75 17.14
CA ALA A 653 -3.82 -23.33 17.32
C ALA A 653 -3.85 -24.41 18.43
N LYS A 654 -2.69 -24.98 18.75
CA LYS A 654 -2.58 -25.99 19.83
C LYS A 654 -2.92 -25.36 21.19
N TYR A 655 -3.41 -26.18 22.11
CA TYR A 655 -3.65 -25.82 23.51
C TYR A 655 -4.63 -24.64 23.71
N GLY A 656 -5.65 -24.54 22.86
CA GLY A 656 -6.69 -23.50 23.00
C GLY A 656 -6.25 -22.09 22.61
N LYS A 657 -5.05 -21.92 22.05
CA LYS A 657 -4.53 -20.65 21.53
C LYS A 657 -5.04 -20.37 20.12
N PHE A 658 -4.86 -19.14 19.66
CA PHE A 658 -5.28 -18.70 18.34
C PHE A 658 -4.16 -18.02 17.56
N ARG A 659 -4.24 -18.05 16.23
CA ARG A 659 -3.48 -17.17 15.35
C ARG A 659 -4.43 -16.16 14.71
N LEU A 660 -4.08 -14.88 14.73
CA LEU A 660 -4.85 -13.85 14.07
C LEU A 660 -4.69 -13.97 12.55
N ARG A 661 -5.82 -13.97 11.84
CA ARG A 661 -5.85 -13.84 10.37
C ARG A 661 -5.93 -12.39 9.92
N GLY A 662 -6.59 -11.56 10.71
CA GLY A 662 -6.87 -10.15 10.44
C GLY A 662 -8.32 -9.78 10.79
N GLU A 663 -8.63 -8.52 10.62
CA GLU A 663 -9.98 -7.97 10.78
C GLU A 663 -10.97 -8.53 9.75
N CYS A 664 -12.26 -8.53 10.12
CA CYS A 664 -13.35 -8.85 9.21
C CYS A 664 -14.53 -7.91 9.41
N TYR A 665 -15.38 -7.86 8.40
CA TYR A 665 -16.67 -7.19 8.46
C TYR A 665 -17.75 -8.25 8.65
N ILE A 666 -18.73 -7.97 9.51
CA ILE A 666 -19.93 -8.80 9.68
C ILE A 666 -21.14 -7.90 9.73
N HIS A 667 -22.06 -8.12 8.80
CA HIS A 667 -23.23 -7.27 8.69
C HIS A 667 -24.13 -7.40 9.93
N GLY A 668 -24.39 -6.24 10.57
CA GLY A 668 -25.16 -6.09 11.80
C GLY A 668 -24.45 -6.48 13.10
N ILE A 669 -23.11 -6.52 13.09
CA ILE A 669 -22.28 -6.78 14.29
C ILE A 669 -21.17 -5.71 14.45
N MET A 670 -21.16 -4.68 13.62
CA MET A 670 -20.07 -3.67 13.58
C MET A 670 -20.22 -2.57 14.64
N HIS A 671 -21.32 -2.52 15.37
CA HIS A 671 -21.69 -1.43 16.29
C HIS A 671 -22.10 -1.93 17.69
N GLY A 672 -21.58 -3.08 18.12
CA GLY A 672 -21.74 -3.59 19.48
C GLY A 672 -22.97 -4.46 19.69
N GLU A 673 -23.70 -4.80 18.62
CA GLU A 673 -24.99 -5.51 18.66
C GLU A 673 -24.90 -6.87 19.37
N ALA A 674 -23.72 -7.51 19.36
CA ALA A 674 -23.49 -8.79 20.02
C ALA A 674 -22.70 -8.70 21.33
N TRP A 675 -22.17 -7.54 21.70
CA TRP A 675 -21.18 -7.43 22.79
C TRP A 675 -21.77 -7.54 24.21
N ASN A 676 -23.05 -7.23 24.38
CA ASN A 676 -23.70 -7.09 25.69
C ASN A 676 -23.91 -8.42 26.45
N ASP A 677 -23.60 -9.57 25.86
CA ASP A 677 -23.68 -10.86 26.54
C ASP A 677 -22.40 -11.13 27.37
N GLU A 678 -22.44 -10.71 28.64
CA GLU A 678 -21.33 -10.90 29.59
C GLU A 678 -20.93 -12.36 29.78
N SER A 679 -21.88 -13.29 29.69
CA SER A 679 -21.63 -14.73 29.92
C SER A 679 -20.75 -15.37 28.83
N SER A 680 -20.64 -14.70 27.68
CA SER A 680 -19.87 -15.17 26.53
C SER A 680 -18.44 -14.59 26.46
N LYS A 681 -18.08 -13.68 27.38
CA LYS A 681 -16.75 -13.06 27.43
C LYS A 681 -15.73 -13.95 28.12
N ARG A 682 -14.50 -13.96 27.60
CA ARG A 682 -13.39 -14.77 28.09
C ARG A 682 -12.05 -14.20 27.66
N GLU A 683 -10.98 -14.67 28.28
CA GLU A 683 -9.63 -14.38 27.79
C GLU A 683 -9.35 -15.17 26.49
N ILE A 684 -8.89 -14.47 25.46
CA ILE A 684 -8.46 -15.03 24.18
C ILE A 684 -6.95 -14.87 24.09
N CYS A 685 -6.24 -15.99 23.95
CA CYS A 685 -4.79 -16.02 23.78
C CYS A 685 -4.43 -16.15 22.29
N ILE A 686 -3.74 -15.14 21.74
CA ILE A 686 -3.27 -15.05 20.36
C ILE A 686 -1.74 -15.16 20.34
N ILE A 687 -1.20 -16.01 19.47
CA ILE A 687 0.25 -16.28 19.32
C ILE A 687 0.80 -15.85 17.98
#